data_AF-A0A518IDV0-F1
#
_entry.id   AF-A0A518IDV0-F1
#
_cell.length_a   1.000
_cell.length_b   1.000
_cell.length_c   1.000
_cell.angle_alpha   90.00
_cell.angle_beta   90.00
_cell.angle_gamma   90.00
#
_symmetry.space_group_name_H-M   'P 1'
#
loop_
_entity.id
_entity.type
_entity.pdbx_description
1 polymer ?
#
loop_
_entity_poly.entity_id
_entity_poly.type
_entity_poly.pdbx_seq_one_letter_code
_entity_poly.pdbx_strand_id
1 'polypeptide(L)'
;MIASQQHRLFRFHMTALSLLSGICCLIFSQTVYAAAPKPLTGEQIYRKMCVECHATNGQGVTDKANPFHGMKTLVELTTLIDETMPEEDPELCQGDDAKRAAQYVFDRFYAKHVAAADKSARVQLSHLTVRQYLFTTSDLLSHFLGNAKVTSKERGLNAEYYDSRSMRRDKRVVKRIDPVVNFQFGNKKPDEKITNAEEFSMKWEGSVLAEETGDYEFILKTENGARLWVNQKDPIIDEWVSSQGRAKEHKATIRLLGGKPYTIRLHVFKYKEKSSSVVLEWKPPHKAQEVIPQRNLTPQQVPGTFITSTVFPPDDSVSGYERGTAVSKSWDEATTSAAIEIMTDVIKHLDRLAGTKPDAKDRKEKIQKFCHRFAELAFRRPLTDEQKAFFVDQHFKQEAAVELAVKRVVLLVLKSPRFLYTDREYPALDDYAIASRLSYGLWDSMPDRQLFDTAKAGKLKTPAQIAQQADRMLRDPRAQSKLRYFFHHWLQLDEKEELAKDKALFPEFDELVVSDLRTSLDLFIDDVVWNKSSDYRQLLLADYVYLNPRLAKVYDVKISEGPEFQKVSLDKDKRAGVITHPYMMANFAYHNLSSPIHRGVFVTRRLLGRTLKPPPQATEFKDGDFKPGMTTREKVALITKPSACMSCHSIINPLGFSLEHFDAIGRYREQEVKKAINASAELTSVSGETVKFNGARDLATHIATDHHAHAAFVDQLFHQAVKQPINAYGKNIREELTTKFEKSDYNIQQLLIEIMKVAALHQPHS
;
A
#
# COMPACT_ATOMS: atom_id res chain seq x y z
N MET A 1 -40.38 -54.77 48.13
CA MET A 1 -41.35 -55.27 49.14
C MET A 1 -42.68 -54.56 48.90
N ILE A 2 -43.82 -55.21 49.20
CA ILE A 2 -45.16 -54.67 49.59
C ILE A 2 -45.59 -53.29 48.99
N ALA A 3 -46.62 -53.04 48.15
CA ALA A 3 -47.86 -53.69 47.68
C ALA A 3 -49.18 -53.02 48.17
N SER A 4 -50.22 -52.98 47.30
CA SER A 4 -51.64 -52.53 47.53
C SER A 4 -51.88 -51.00 47.67
N GLN A 5 -53.03 -50.35 47.36
CA GLN A 5 -54.40 -50.67 46.82
C GLN A 5 -55.11 -49.32 46.40
N GLN A 6 -56.36 -49.11 45.88
CA GLN A 6 -57.56 -49.90 45.52
C GLN A 6 -58.48 -49.19 44.44
N HIS A 7 -59.66 -49.80 44.17
CA HIS A 7 -60.97 -49.49 43.52
C HIS A 7 -61.67 -48.09 43.63
N ARG A 8 -62.83 -47.73 43.00
CA ARG A 8 -63.87 -48.22 41.98
C ARG A 8 -64.68 -46.95 41.47
N LEU A 9 -65.85 -46.83 40.78
CA LEU A 9 -67.08 -47.55 40.26
C LEU A 9 -67.43 -46.94 38.82
N PHE A 10 -68.32 -47.37 37.87
CA PHE A 10 -69.75 -47.85 37.75
C PHE A 10 -70.85 -46.73 37.88
N ARG A 11 -71.97 -46.62 37.10
CA ARG A 11 -72.63 -47.35 35.95
C ARG A 11 -73.89 -46.58 35.36
N PHE A 12 -74.47 -47.00 34.19
CA PHE A 12 -75.87 -46.76 33.66
C PHE A 12 -76.28 -45.38 33.03
N HIS A 13 -77.32 -45.13 32.19
CA HIS A 13 -78.18 -45.81 31.13
C HIS A 13 -79.22 -44.76 30.56
N MET A 14 -80.08 -44.89 29.49
CA MET A 14 -80.19 -45.62 28.19
C MET A 14 -81.46 -45.12 27.40
N THR A 15 -81.72 -45.59 26.14
CA THR A 15 -82.95 -45.43 25.25
C THR A 15 -83.21 -44.04 24.59
N ALA A 16 -83.94 -43.88 23.46
CA ALA A 16 -84.21 -44.70 22.25
C ALA A 16 -84.91 -43.89 21.10
N LEU A 17 -84.91 -44.46 19.87
CA LEU A 17 -85.85 -44.26 18.72
C LEU A 17 -85.67 -43.14 17.65
N SER A 18 -85.57 -43.62 16.39
CA SER A 18 -86.14 -43.11 15.10
C SER A 18 -85.65 -41.84 14.35
N LEU A 19 -85.40 -42.09 13.05
CA LEU A 19 -85.55 -41.25 11.84
C LEU A 19 -84.50 -40.21 11.39
N LEU A 20 -84.24 -40.27 10.08
CA LEU A 20 -83.66 -39.26 9.15
C LEU A 20 -82.16 -38.87 9.24
N SER A 21 -81.48 -39.12 8.10
CA SER A 21 -80.19 -38.56 7.65
C SER A 21 -78.90 -38.95 8.40
N GLY A 22 -77.76 -38.83 7.71
CA GLY A 22 -76.46 -38.64 8.36
C GLY A 22 -75.51 -39.85 8.50
N ILE A 23 -74.69 -40.07 7.46
CA ILE A 23 -73.21 -40.17 7.55
C ILE A 23 -72.56 -41.35 8.33
N CYS A 24 -71.65 -42.03 7.62
CA CYS A 24 -70.50 -42.85 8.04
C CYS A 24 -70.67 -43.99 9.08
N CYS A 25 -70.39 -45.21 8.61
CA CYS A 25 -70.11 -46.38 9.42
C CYS A 25 -68.91 -46.16 10.36
N LEU A 26 -69.08 -46.52 11.64
CA LEU A 26 -67.98 -46.86 12.53
C LEU A 26 -67.64 -48.34 12.37
N ILE A 27 -66.45 -48.64 11.83
CA ILE A 27 -65.70 -49.85 12.19
C ILE A 27 -64.34 -49.37 12.72
N PHE A 28 -63.91 -49.94 13.84
CA PHE A 28 -62.68 -49.52 14.54
C PHE A 28 -61.41 -49.94 13.77
N SER A 29 -60.89 -49.04 12.94
CA SER A 29 -59.44 -48.95 12.72
C SER A 29 -58.87 -48.02 13.77
N GLN A 30 -58.16 -48.55 14.77
CA GLN A 30 -57.34 -47.72 15.65
C GLN A 30 -56.11 -47.23 14.88
N THR A 31 -56.24 -46.12 14.16
CA THR A 31 -55.09 -45.35 13.72
C THR A 31 -54.37 -44.82 14.95
N VAL A 32 -53.23 -45.44 15.28
CA VAL A 32 -52.30 -44.90 16.27
C VAL A 32 -51.82 -43.56 15.72
N TYR A 33 -52.35 -42.46 16.26
CA TYR A 33 -51.73 -41.15 16.14
C TYR A 33 -50.41 -41.20 16.91
N ALA A 34 -49.37 -41.69 16.24
CA ALA A 34 -48.00 -41.37 16.61
C ALA A 34 -47.91 -39.84 16.63
N ALA A 35 -47.65 -39.27 17.82
CA ALA A 35 -47.44 -37.84 17.93
C ALA A 35 -46.33 -37.45 16.95
N ALA A 36 -46.61 -36.49 16.06
CA ALA A 36 -45.67 -36.08 15.03
C ALA A 36 -44.29 -35.81 15.67
N PRO A 37 -43.20 -36.42 15.17
CA PRO A 37 -41.89 -36.32 15.81
C PRO A 37 -41.54 -34.84 15.95
N LYS A 38 -41.14 -34.42 17.16
CA LYS A 38 -40.80 -33.02 17.42
C LYS A 38 -39.78 -32.55 16.37
N PRO A 39 -39.99 -31.38 15.73
CA PRO A 39 -39.05 -30.87 14.75
C PRO A 39 -37.66 -30.75 15.38
N LEU A 40 -36.63 -31.11 14.62
CA LEU A 40 -35.26 -31.16 15.10
C LEU A 40 -34.80 -29.75 15.50
N THR A 41 -34.02 -29.64 16.57
CA THR A 41 -33.36 -28.37 16.89
C THR A 41 -32.26 -28.07 15.87
N GLY A 42 -31.90 -26.80 15.69
CA GLY A 42 -30.82 -26.41 14.77
C GLY A 42 -29.49 -27.13 15.03
N GLU A 43 -29.19 -27.47 16.28
CA GLU A 43 -28.02 -28.29 16.62
C GLU A 43 -28.17 -29.75 16.15
N GLN A 44 -29.36 -30.35 16.28
CA GLN A 44 -29.62 -31.71 15.82
C GLN A 44 -29.57 -31.81 14.28
N ILE A 45 -30.09 -30.79 13.59
CA ILE A 45 -30.00 -30.67 12.12
C ILE A 45 -28.52 -30.56 11.73
N TYR A 46 -27.78 -29.60 12.31
CA TYR A 46 -26.35 -29.41 12.05
C TYR A 46 -25.53 -30.69 12.27
N ARG A 47 -25.75 -31.38 13.41
CA ARG A 47 -25.07 -32.66 13.72
C ARG A 47 -25.40 -33.79 12.75
N LYS A 48 -26.59 -33.79 12.15
CA LYS A 48 -27.06 -34.83 11.22
C LYS A 48 -26.67 -34.55 9.76
N MET A 49 -26.60 -33.28 9.36
CA MET A 49 -26.60 -32.85 7.95
C MET A 49 -25.42 -31.96 7.54
N CYS A 50 -24.67 -31.40 8.50
CA CYS A 50 -23.63 -30.40 8.22
C CYS A 50 -22.25 -30.78 8.76
N VAL A 51 -22.18 -31.55 9.86
CA VAL A 51 -20.90 -31.88 10.53
C VAL A 51 -19.93 -32.67 9.65
N GLU A 52 -20.39 -33.40 8.63
CA GLU A 52 -19.51 -34.16 7.73
C GLU A 52 -18.56 -33.25 6.94
N CYS A 53 -19.05 -32.15 6.37
CA CYS A 53 -18.20 -31.16 5.67
C CYS A 53 -17.65 -30.07 6.61
N HIS A 54 -18.43 -29.62 7.60
CA HIS A 54 -18.08 -28.45 8.43
C HIS A 54 -17.35 -28.79 9.74
N ALA A 55 -17.34 -30.06 10.15
CA ALA A 55 -16.90 -30.56 11.46
C ALA A 55 -17.63 -29.95 12.67
N THR A 56 -17.49 -30.58 13.84
CA THR A 56 -18.30 -30.27 15.04
C THR A 56 -18.15 -28.83 15.55
N ASN A 57 -17.03 -28.17 15.29
CA ASN A 57 -16.79 -26.77 15.68
C ASN A 57 -16.69 -25.80 14.49
N GLY A 58 -17.16 -26.19 13.29
CA GLY A 58 -17.18 -25.31 12.12
C GLY A 58 -15.82 -25.10 11.45
N GLN A 59 -14.83 -25.94 11.76
CA GLN A 59 -13.46 -25.82 11.27
C GLN A 59 -13.16 -26.56 9.96
N GLY A 60 -14.14 -27.26 9.40
CA GLY A 60 -13.97 -28.15 8.23
C GLY A 60 -13.30 -29.49 8.57
N VAL A 61 -13.34 -30.43 7.62
CA VAL A 61 -12.59 -31.70 7.65
C VAL A 61 -11.48 -31.69 6.58
N THR A 62 -10.47 -32.55 6.70
CA THR A 62 -9.28 -32.54 5.82
C THR A 62 -9.61 -32.70 4.34
N ASP A 63 -10.56 -33.56 4.00
CA ASP A 63 -10.81 -34.02 2.63
C ASP A 63 -12.02 -33.33 1.97
N LYS A 64 -12.83 -32.61 2.77
CA LYS A 64 -13.92 -31.70 2.37
C LYS A 64 -13.83 -30.43 3.22
N ALA A 65 -12.79 -29.63 3.03
CA ALA A 65 -12.45 -28.50 3.90
C ALA A 65 -13.39 -27.29 3.75
N ASN A 66 -14.56 -27.35 4.39
CA ASN A 66 -15.57 -26.29 4.42
C ASN A 66 -15.68 -25.58 5.80
N PRO A 67 -14.65 -24.85 6.28
CA PRO A 67 -14.76 -24.05 7.50
C PRO A 67 -15.75 -22.87 7.36
N PHE A 68 -16.40 -22.48 8.46
CA PHE A 68 -17.26 -21.30 8.51
C PHE A 68 -16.42 -20.02 8.48
N HIS A 69 -16.65 -19.20 7.45
CA HIS A 69 -15.93 -17.97 7.17
C HIS A 69 -16.91 -16.89 6.66
N GLY A 70 -16.56 -15.62 6.89
CA GLY A 70 -17.31 -14.44 6.42
C GLY A 70 -18.26 -13.84 7.45
N MET A 71 -19.06 -12.86 7.02
CA MET A 71 -20.03 -12.13 7.84
C MET A 71 -21.45 -12.34 7.30
N LYS A 72 -21.84 -13.60 7.09
CA LYS A 72 -23.17 -13.88 6.53
C LYS A 72 -24.28 -13.57 7.52
N THR A 73 -25.36 -12.97 7.02
CA THR A 73 -26.55 -12.68 7.84
C THR A 73 -27.32 -13.96 8.16
N LEU A 74 -28.17 -13.93 9.19
CA LEU A 74 -29.11 -15.02 9.47
C LEU A 74 -30.00 -15.35 8.25
N VAL A 75 -30.41 -14.33 7.49
CA VAL A 75 -31.23 -14.49 6.28
C VAL A 75 -30.41 -15.12 5.15
N GLU A 76 -29.19 -14.65 4.91
CA GLU A 76 -28.29 -15.24 3.92
C GLU A 76 -27.90 -16.68 4.25
N LEU A 77 -27.73 -17.02 5.53
CA LEU A 77 -27.49 -18.40 5.98
C LEU A 77 -28.75 -19.25 5.82
N THR A 78 -29.94 -18.67 6.04
CA THR A 78 -31.21 -19.36 5.79
C THR A 78 -31.33 -19.71 4.32
N THR A 79 -31.24 -18.73 3.41
CA THR A 79 -31.31 -18.95 1.96
C THR A 79 -30.20 -19.89 1.48
N LEU A 80 -28.96 -19.73 1.94
CA LEU A 80 -27.86 -20.61 1.54
C LEU A 80 -28.13 -22.07 1.96
N ILE A 81 -28.65 -22.30 3.17
CA ILE A 81 -28.95 -23.67 3.63
C ILE A 81 -30.15 -24.23 2.85
N ASP A 82 -31.22 -23.46 2.72
CA ASP A 82 -32.46 -23.80 2.00
C ASP A 82 -32.22 -24.18 0.52
N GLU A 83 -31.32 -23.46 -0.15
CA GLU A 83 -31.02 -23.65 -1.58
C GLU A 83 -29.88 -24.66 -1.87
N THR A 84 -28.97 -24.91 -0.91
CA THR A 84 -27.69 -25.61 -1.22
C THR A 84 -27.18 -26.62 -0.20
N MET A 85 -27.86 -26.85 0.94
CA MET A 85 -27.36 -27.74 2.00
C MET A 85 -28.41 -28.78 2.43
N PRO A 86 -28.06 -30.08 2.62
CA PRO A 86 -26.80 -30.75 2.29
C PRO A 86 -26.32 -30.56 0.85
N GLU A 87 -25.00 -30.47 0.68
CA GLU A 87 -24.32 -30.16 -0.60
C GLU A 87 -24.60 -31.19 -1.71
N GLU A 88 -24.93 -32.43 -1.34
CA GLU A 88 -25.29 -33.54 -2.26
C GLU A 88 -26.81 -33.73 -2.42
N ASP A 89 -27.63 -33.19 -1.50
CA ASP A 89 -29.10 -33.37 -1.45
C ASP A 89 -29.79 -32.24 -0.64
N PRO A 90 -30.03 -31.05 -1.24
CA PRO A 90 -30.60 -29.90 -0.54
C PRO A 90 -32.06 -30.07 -0.10
N GLU A 91 -32.82 -31.02 -0.65
CA GLU A 91 -34.23 -31.23 -0.29
C GLU A 91 -34.39 -31.71 1.16
N LEU A 92 -33.32 -32.21 1.79
CA LEU A 92 -33.30 -32.71 3.16
C LEU A 92 -33.35 -31.62 4.25
N CYS A 93 -33.10 -30.33 3.95
CA CYS A 93 -32.98 -29.28 4.96
C CYS A 93 -33.61 -27.93 4.54
N GLN A 94 -34.87 -27.97 4.09
CA GLN A 94 -35.59 -26.78 3.59
C GLN A 94 -36.51 -26.11 4.62
N GLY A 95 -36.99 -24.92 4.27
CA GLY A 95 -38.06 -24.17 4.94
C GLY A 95 -37.72 -23.81 6.38
N ASP A 96 -38.47 -24.37 7.32
CA ASP A 96 -38.27 -24.10 8.74
C ASP A 96 -37.11 -24.90 9.35
N ASP A 97 -36.67 -26.00 8.72
CA ASP A 97 -35.42 -26.68 9.13
C ASP A 97 -34.19 -25.91 8.64
N ALA A 98 -34.23 -25.33 7.42
CA ALA A 98 -33.23 -24.37 6.97
C ALA A 98 -33.06 -23.20 7.95
N LYS A 99 -34.17 -22.57 8.36
CA LYS A 99 -34.17 -21.48 9.37
C LYS A 99 -33.59 -21.93 10.71
N ARG A 100 -33.95 -23.13 11.20
CA ARG A 100 -33.43 -23.67 12.47
C ARG A 100 -31.93 -23.95 12.41
N ALA A 101 -31.45 -24.56 11.32
CA ALA A 101 -30.03 -24.80 11.08
C ALA A 101 -29.26 -23.48 10.94
N ALA A 102 -29.78 -22.52 10.16
CA ALA A 102 -29.20 -21.19 9.99
C ALA A 102 -29.11 -20.41 11.31
N GLN A 103 -30.15 -20.44 12.15
CA GLN A 103 -30.13 -19.82 13.48
C GLN A 103 -29.03 -20.42 14.36
N TYR A 104 -28.94 -21.76 14.43
CA TYR A 104 -27.89 -22.42 15.20
C TYR A 104 -26.49 -22.10 14.64
N VAL A 105 -26.29 -22.17 13.32
CA VAL A 105 -25.01 -21.83 12.67
C VAL A 105 -24.65 -20.37 12.89
N PHE A 106 -25.61 -19.45 12.83
CA PHE A 106 -25.40 -18.03 13.10
C PHE A 106 -24.99 -17.80 14.56
N ASP A 107 -25.77 -18.28 15.53
CA ASP A 107 -25.53 -18.08 16.97
C ASP A 107 -24.27 -18.79 17.48
N ARG A 108 -23.89 -19.90 16.84
CA ARG A 108 -22.71 -20.69 17.20
C ARG A 108 -21.44 -20.24 16.50
N PHE A 109 -21.53 -19.85 15.21
CA PHE A 109 -20.37 -19.69 14.32
C PHE A 109 -20.29 -18.36 13.55
N TYR A 110 -21.27 -17.45 13.63
CA TYR A 110 -21.15 -16.11 13.04
C TYR A 110 -21.23 -15.02 14.12
N ALA A 111 -22.32 -14.96 14.89
CA ALA A 111 -22.50 -14.06 16.04
C ALA A 111 -21.39 -14.20 17.10
N LYS A 112 -20.76 -15.38 17.20
CA LYS A 112 -19.63 -15.64 18.12
C LYS A 112 -18.25 -15.59 17.47
N HIS A 113 -18.10 -15.74 16.15
CA HIS A 113 -16.76 -15.69 15.55
C HIS A 113 -16.18 -14.28 15.41
N VAL A 114 -17.03 -13.24 15.38
CA VAL A 114 -16.60 -11.84 15.61
C VAL A 114 -15.86 -11.69 16.95
N ALA A 115 -16.25 -12.46 17.98
CA ALA A 115 -15.61 -12.46 19.30
C ALA A 115 -14.57 -13.58 19.54
N ALA A 116 -14.45 -14.56 18.62
CA ALA A 116 -13.61 -15.76 18.78
C ALA A 116 -12.41 -15.83 17.83
N ALA A 117 -12.40 -15.11 16.71
CA ALA A 117 -11.16 -14.72 16.02
C ALA A 117 -10.29 -13.75 16.87
N ASP A 118 -10.89 -13.24 17.94
CA ASP A 118 -10.47 -12.06 18.69
C ASP A 118 -9.94 -12.41 20.10
N LYS A 119 -9.28 -13.56 20.23
CA LYS A 119 -8.59 -14.02 21.47
C LYS A 119 -7.12 -14.38 21.28
N SER A 120 -6.63 -14.40 20.05
CA SER A 120 -5.24 -14.76 19.69
C SER A 120 -4.47 -13.59 19.02
N ALA A 121 -5.15 -12.48 18.71
CA ALA A 121 -4.50 -11.27 18.24
C ALA A 121 -3.67 -10.66 19.38
N ARG A 122 -2.34 -10.71 19.23
CA ARG A 122 -1.35 -10.10 20.11
C ARG A 122 -0.28 -9.42 19.26
N VAL A 123 0.37 -8.40 19.81
CA VAL A 123 1.55 -7.80 19.18
C VAL A 123 2.62 -8.88 19.07
N GLN A 124 3.19 -9.05 17.88
CA GLN A 124 4.23 -10.05 17.61
C GLN A 124 5.60 -9.38 17.53
N LEU A 125 6.65 -10.07 17.96
CA LEU A 125 8.02 -9.58 17.81
C LEU A 125 8.37 -9.47 16.31
N SER A 126 8.37 -8.25 15.78
CA SER A 126 8.67 -7.96 14.38
C SER A 126 10.12 -7.47 14.20
N HIS A 127 10.82 -8.04 13.22
CA HIS A 127 12.02 -7.46 12.66
C HIS A 127 11.69 -6.27 11.74
N LEU A 128 12.70 -5.48 11.41
CA LEU A 128 12.60 -4.46 10.35
C LEU A 128 12.18 -5.14 9.04
N THR A 129 11.14 -4.64 8.38
CA THR A 129 10.85 -5.00 6.98
C THR A 129 12.00 -4.55 6.08
N VAL A 130 12.11 -5.08 4.87
CA VAL A 130 13.14 -4.68 3.89
C VAL A 130 13.10 -3.16 3.68
N ARG A 131 11.90 -2.59 3.49
CA ARG A 131 11.71 -1.13 3.41
C ARG A 131 12.28 -0.42 4.64
N GLN A 132 11.96 -0.90 5.84
CA GLN A 132 12.44 -0.28 7.09
C GLN A 132 13.96 -0.40 7.28
N TYR A 133 14.56 -1.53 6.88
CA TYR A 133 16.00 -1.73 6.92
C TYR A 133 16.74 -0.75 5.99
N LEU A 134 16.27 -0.60 4.75
CA LEU A 134 16.83 0.34 3.76
C LEU A 134 16.75 1.80 4.26
N PHE A 135 15.58 2.22 4.75
CA PHE A 135 15.38 3.59 5.23
C PHE A 135 16.21 3.89 6.49
N THR A 136 16.25 2.95 7.45
CA THR A 136 17.01 3.08 8.70
C THR A 136 18.52 3.16 8.45
N THR A 137 19.08 2.27 7.63
CA THR A 137 20.53 2.25 7.37
C THR A 137 21.01 3.49 6.61
N SER A 138 20.21 3.97 5.66
CA SER A 138 20.43 5.25 4.98
C SER A 138 20.36 6.44 5.94
N ASP A 139 19.34 6.54 6.81
CA ASP A 139 19.22 7.66 7.77
C ASP A 139 20.31 7.62 8.86
N LEU A 140 20.69 6.43 9.33
CA LEU A 140 21.74 6.20 10.32
C LEU A 140 23.09 6.77 9.87
N LEU A 141 23.50 6.51 8.63
CA LEU A 141 24.74 7.06 8.07
C LEU A 141 24.59 8.54 7.70
N SER A 142 23.43 8.96 7.19
CA SER A 142 23.17 10.37 6.86
C SER A 142 23.29 11.30 8.08
N HIS A 143 22.97 10.81 9.29
CA HIS A 143 23.11 11.54 10.55
C HIS A 143 24.53 12.12 10.77
N PHE A 144 25.56 11.46 10.23
CA PHE A 144 26.97 11.87 10.33
C PHE A 144 27.45 12.72 9.14
N LEU A 145 26.68 12.80 8.06
CA LEU A 145 27.08 13.45 6.80
C LEU A 145 26.46 14.84 6.59
N GLY A 146 25.43 15.21 7.37
CA GLY A 146 24.85 16.56 7.41
C GLY A 146 23.33 16.57 7.27
N ASN A 147 22.76 17.75 7.06
CA ASN A 147 21.32 17.88 6.83
C ASN A 147 20.94 17.45 5.39
N ALA A 148 20.31 16.29 5.26
CA ALA A 148 19.79 15.77 4.00
C ALA A 148 18.36 16.28 3.65
N LYS A 149 17.83 17.32 4.32
CA LYS A 149 16.50 17.87 4.02
C LYS A 149 16.58 19.07 3.06
N VAL A 150 15.79 19.03 1.99
CA VAL A 150 15.51 20.18 1.14
C VAL A 150 14.56 21.13 1.86
N THR A 151 14.92 22.42 1.89
CA THR A 151 14.15 23.50 2.54
C THR A 151 13.74 24.58 1.55
N SER A 152 14.38 24.68 0.38
CA SER A 152 13.92 25.55 -0.70
C SER A 152 12.67 24.99 -1.39
N LYS A 153 11.75 25.88 -1.78
CA LYS A 153 10.64 25.56 -2.70
C LYS A 153 11.01 25.71 -4.18
N GLU A 154 12.21 26.23 -4.45
CA GLU A 154 12.72 26.48 -5.79
C GLU A 154 13.01 25.16 -6.54
N ARG A 155 12.79 25.18 -7.86
CA ARG A 155 12.79 23.99 -8.73
C ARG A 155 13.71 24.14 -9.93
N GLY A 156 14.21 23.02 -10.45
CA GLY A 156 15.27 22.99 -11.48
C GLY A 156 16.67 22.81 -10.87
N LEU A 157 17.74 23.09 -11.63
CA LEU A 157 19.13 22.95 -11.17
C LEU A 157 19.92 24.25 -11.36
N ASN A 158 20.93 24.52 -10.50
CA ASN A 158 21.86 25.63 -10.71
C ASN A 158 22.66 25.36 -11.99
N ALA A 159 22.48 26.20 -13.01
CA ALA A 159 23.22 26.14 -14.26
C ALA A 159 24.34 27.19 -14.28
N GLU A 160 25.56 26.77 -14.59
CA GLU A 160 26.71 27.67 -14.82
C GLU A 160 27.35 27.36 -16.18
N TYR A 161 27.51 28.41 -17.01
CA TYR A 161 28.05 28.32 -18.37
C TYR A 161 29.38 29.09 -18.48
N TYR A 162 30.33 28.55 -19.23
CA TYR A 162 31.71 29.02 -19.30
C TYR A 162 32.21 29.21 -20.74
N ASP A 163 32.88 30.34 -20.98
CA ASP A 163 33.58 30.68 -22.23
C ASP A 163 34.99 30.04 -22.28
N SER A 164 35.03 28.72 -22.09
CA SER A 164 36.12 27.81 -22.46
C SER A 164 35.68 26.35 -22.22
N ARG A 165 36.47 25.39 -22.70
CA ARG A 165 36.32 23.96 -22.35
C ARG A 165 36.43 23.70 -20.84
N SER A 166 37.10 24.59 -20.11
CA SER A 166 37.33 24.47 -18.67
C SER A 166 36.29 25.22 -17.84
N MET A 167 35.83 24.60 -16.76
CA MET A 167 34.87 25.19 -15.80
C MET A 167 35.57 26.13 -14.80
N ARG A 168 36.42 27.02 -15.33
CA ARG A 168 37.21 28.00 -14.60
C ARG A 168 36.33 29.16 -14.12
N ARG A 169 36.46 29.56 -12.84
CA ARG A 169 35.63 30.62 -12.24
C ARG A 169 35.72 31.96 -12.98
N ASP A 170 36.90 32.29 -13.50
CA ASP A 170 37.17 33.50 -14.30
C ASP A 170 36.62 33.43 -15.73
N LYS A 171 36.19 32.25 -16.19
CA LYS A 171 35.56 32.03 -17.50
C LYS A 171 34.04 31.86 -17.45
N ARG A 172 33.41 31.97 -16.27
CA ARG A 172 31.95 31.82 -16.12
C ARG A 172 31.21 33.07 -16.58
N VAL A 173 30.37 32.94 -17.60
CA VAL A 173 29.63 34.04 -18.24
C VAL A 173 28.13 34.06 -17.93
N VAL A 174 27.57 32.92 -17.51
CA VAL A 174 26.17 32.81 -17.05
C VAL A 174 26.12 32.03 -15.73
N LYS A 175 25.25 32.48 -14.83
CA LYS A 175 24.67 31.65 -13.78
C LYS A 175 23.15 31.88 -13.76
N ARG A 176 22.37 30.80 -13.80
CA ARG A 176 20.90 30.82 -13.69
C ARG A 176 20.38 29.51 -13.07
N ILE A 177 19.07 29.33 -13.04
CA ILE A 177 18.46 28.03 -12.75
C ILE A 177 17.74 27.56 -14.02
N ASP A 178 18.02 26.33 -14.45
CA ASP A 178 17.31 25.71 -15.56
C ASP A 178 16.22 24.77 -15.01
N PRO A 179 14.96 24.88 -15.46
CA PRO A 179 13.84 24.03 -15.03
C PRO A 179 14.10 22.52 -15.17
N VAL A 180 14.70 22.13 -16.29
CA VAL A 180 15.07 20.77 -16.69
C VAL A 180 16.34 20.84 -17.55
N VAL A 181 17.06 19.73 -17.72
CA VAL A 181 18.16 19.66 -18.70
C VAL A 181 17.65 18.98 -19.97
N ASN A 182 17.17 19.79 -20.92
CA ASN A 182 16.75 19.34 -22.24
C ASN A 182 17.07 20.44 -23.27
N PHE A 183 18.26 20.38 -23.86
CA PHE A 183 18.79 21.44 -24.71
C PHE A 183 19.32 20.89 -26.04
N GLN A 184 18.89 21.54 -27.12
CA GLN A 184 19.30 21.25 -28.50
C GLN A 184 19.87 22.53 -29.12
N PHE A 185 21.15 22.83 -28.85
CA PHE A 185 21.80 24.05 -29.34
C PHE A 185 22.22 23.94 -30.81
N GLY A 186 22.51 22.73 -31.29
CA GLY A 186 23.04 22.51 -32.63
C GLY A 186 24.37 23.24 -32.79
N ASN A 187 24.54 23.99 -33.89
CA ASN A 187 25.72 24.81 -34.12
C ASN A 187 25.73 26.15 -33.35
N LYS A 188 24.68 26.47 -32.59
CA LYS A 188 24.57 27.73 -31.83
C LYS A 188 25.29 27.66 -30.49
N LYS A 189 25.50 28.83 -29.89
CA LYS A 189 25.97 29.01 -28.51
C LYS A 189 24.77 29.01 -27.55
N PRO A 190 24.91 28.53 -26.30
CA PRO A 190 23.82 28.54 -25.32
C PRO A 190 23.57 29.92 -24.67
N ASP A 191 24.49 30.87 -24.85
CA ASP A 191 24.38 32.29 -24.48
C ASP A 191 25.28 33.13 -25.40
N GLU A 192 24.95 34.40 -25.63
CA GLU A 192 25.72 35.30 -26.51
C GLU A 192 27.11 35.67 -25.97
N LYS A 193 27.28 35.65 -24.62
CA LYS A 193 28.54 36.01 -23.93
C LYS A 193 29.64 34.96 -24.09
N ILE A 194 29.31 33.76 -24.55
CA ILE A 194 30.31 32.81 -25.02
C ILE A 194 30.85 33.35 -26.34
N THR A 195 32.16 33.40 -26.50
CA THR A 195 32.80 33.89 -27.72
C THR A 195 32.84 32.79 -28.78
N ASN A 196 33.42 31.63 -28.43
CA ASN A 196 33.65 30.51 -29.34
C ASN A 196 32.44 29.54 -29.41
N ALA A 197 31.93 29.29 -30.62
CA ALA A 197 30.83 28.34 -30.84
C ALA A 197 31.26 26.86 -30.84
N GLU A 198 32.55 26.56 -30.97
CA GLU A 198 33.12 25.20 -30.96
C GLU A 198 33.81 24.83 -29.64
N GLU A 199 33.91 25.76 -28.69
CA GLU A 199 34.51 25.52 -27.37
C GLU A 199 33.77 26.27 -26.25
N PHE A 200 33.04 25.52 -25.42
CA PHE A 200 32.43 26.01 -24.17
C PHE A 200 32.18 24.85 -23.21
N SER A 201 31.84 25.16 -21.96
CA SER A 201 31.44 24.15 -20.97
C SER A 201 30.27 24.62 -20.12
N MET A 202 29.52 23.65 -19.59
CA MET A 202 28.23 23.84 -18.93
C MET A 202 28.13 22.85 -17.77
N LYS A 203 27.67 23.30 -16.59
CA LYS A 203 27.34 22.39 -15.49
C LYS A 203 25.95 22.68 -14.92
N TRP A 204 25.32 21.63 -14.43
CA TRP A 204 24.08 21.66 -13.66
C TRP A 204 24.32 21.00 -12.31
N GLU A 205 23.96 21.68 -11.22
CA GLU A 205 24.17 21.20 -9.85
C GLU A 205 22.95 21.45 -8.94
N GLY A 206 22.60 20.46 -8.13
CA GLY A 206 21.48 20.54 -7.20
C GLY A 206 21.15 19.19 -6.58
N SER A 207 19.87 18.87 -6.44
CA SER A 207 19.38 17.53 -6.06
C SER A 207 18.19 17.08 -6.90
N VAL A 208 18.08 15.78 -7.12
CA VAL A 208 16.89 15.10 -7.65
C VAL A 208 16.08 14.50 -6.50
N LEU A 209 14.74 14.46 -6.63
CA LEU A 209 13.80 13.98 -5.63
C LEU A 209 13.17 12.66 -6.09
N ALA A 210 13.45 11.57 -5.37
CA ALA A 210 12.85 10.27 -5.65
C ALA A 210 11.40 10.23 -5.17
N GLU A 211 10.46 10.02 -6.09
CA GLU A 211 9.03 9.85 -5.78
C GLU A 211 8.73 8.49 -5.15
N GLU A 212 9.42 7.45 -5.58
CA GLU A 212 9.16 6.04 -5.23
C GLU A 212 10.46 5.37 -4.75
N THR A 213 10.35 4.14 -4.25
CA THR A 213 11.50 3.35 -3.75
C THR A 213 11.80 2.24 -4.73
N GLY A 214 13.00 2.21 -5.30
CA GLY A 214 13.36 1.24 -6.33
C GLY A 214 14.52 1.70 -7.19
N ASP A 215 14.69 1.05 -8.33
CA ASP A 215 15.79 1.30 -9.26
C ASP A 215 15.42 2.37 -10.29
N TYR A 216 16.27 3.39 -10.39
CA TYR A 216 16.15 4.47 -11.36
C TYR A 216 17.27 4.32 -12.39
N GLU A 217 16.91 4.09 -13.66
CA GLU A 217 17.87 4.25 -14.77
C GLU A 217 18.00 5.75 -15.08
N PHE A 218 19.22 6.29 -15.07
CA PHE A 218 19.51 7.63 -15.57
C PHE A 218 20.09 7.52 -16.97
N ILE A 219 19.54 8.29 -17.91
CA ILE A 219 19.92 8.29 -19.32
C ILE A 219 20.43 9.69 -19.69
N LEU A 220 21.69 9.77 -20.10
CA LEU A 220 22.32 11.00 -20.58
C LEU A 220 22.47 10.93 -22.10
N LYS A 221 21.73 11.77 -22.82
CA LYS A 221 21.85 11.94 -24.27
C LYS A 221 22.63 13.21 -24.58
N THR A 222 23.76 13.10 -25.28
CA THR A 222 24.60 14.26 -25.63
C THR A 222 25.51 13.97 -26.83
N GLU A 223 25.86 15.02 -27.57
CA GLU A 223 26.87 14.98 -28.64
C GLU A 223 28.25 15.49 -28.18
N ASN A 224 28.48 15.64 -26.88
CA ASN A 224 29.66 16.30 -26.31
C ASN A 224 30.23 15.52 -25.12
N GLY A 225 31.45 15.85 -24.68
CA GLY A 225 32.10 15.17 -23.55
C GLY A 225 31.42 15.50 -22.23
N ALA A 226 31.08 14.48 -21.43
CA ALA A 226 30.19 14.67 -20.27
C ALA A 226 30.48 13.73 -19.07
N ARG A 227 29.99 14.14 -17.89
CA ARG A 227 30.05 13.37 -16.64
C ARG A 227 28.77 13.57 -15.82
N LEU A 228 28.17 12.48 -15.34
CA LEU A 228 27.00 12.49 -14.45
C LEU A 228 27.35 11.88 -13.09
N TRP A 229 26.97 12.56 -12.01
CA TRP A 229 26.97 12.05 -10.64
C TRP A 229 25.55 12.10 -10.08
N VAL A 230 25.06 10.98 -9.57
CA VAL A 230 23.82 10.91 -8.76
C VAL A 230 24.16 10.22 -7.45
N ASN A 231 23.86 10.88 -6.33
CA ASN A 231 24.12 10.46 -4.94
C ASN A 231 25.60 10.24 -4.55
N GLN A 232 26.41 9.68 -5.44
CA GLN A 232 27.77 9.22 -5.18
C GLN A 232 28.85 10.29 -5.45
N LYS A 233 30.02 10.10 -4.83
CA LYS A 233 31.20 10.96 -5.03
C LYS A 233 31.79 10.78 -6.43
N ASP A 234 31.86 9.52 -6.85
CA ASP A 234 32.45 9.05 -8.10
C ASP A 234 31.35 9.04 -9.20
N PRO A 235 31.66 9.30 -10.48
CA PRO A 235 30.65 9.46 -11.53
C PRO A 235 29.97 8.12 -11.87
N ILE A 236 28.66 8.17 -12.13
CA ILE A 236 27.89 7.01 -12.64
C ILE A 236 27.95 6.90 -14.17
N ILE A 237 28.28 8.00 -14.86
CA ILE A 237 28.63 8.06 -16.28
C ILE A 237 29.86 8.95 -16.42
N ASP A 238 30.95 8.43 -17.01
CA ASP A 238 32.19 9.17 -17.25
C ASP A 238 32.65 9.06 -18.71
N GLU A 239 32.26 10.04 -19.52
CA GLU A 239 32.57 10.15 -20.94
C GLU A 239 33.28 11.48 -21.21
N TRP A 240 34.29 11.80 -20.38
CA TRP A 240 34.98 13.10 -20.36
C TRP A 240 36.01 13.28 -21.50
N VAL A 241 35.62 12.92 -22.72
CA VAL A 241 36.42 12.97 -23.96
C VAL A 241 35.60 13.61 -25.09
N SER A 242 36.23 13.92 -26.23
CA SER A 242 35.45 14.36 -27.40
C SER A 242 34.64 13.18 -27.96
N SER A 243 33.42 13.46 -28.40
CA SER A 243 32.41 12.46 -28.77
C SER A 243 32.59 11.82 -30.15
N GLN A 244 33.62 12.23 -30.92
CA GLN A 244 33.76 11.87 -32.33
C GLN A 244 33.77 10.34 -32.56
N GLY A 245 32.67 9.83 -33.11
CA GLY A 245 32.46 8.39 -33.37
C GLY A 245 31.92 7.56 -32.20
N ARG A 246 31.57 8.17 -31.05
CA ARG A 246 31.00 7.46 -29.89
C ARG A 246 29.48 7.35 -29.92
N ALA A 247 28.95 6.49 -29.05
CA ALA A 247 27.54 6.53 -28.67
C ALA A 247 27.16 7.91 -28.15
N LYS A 248 25.93 8.35 -28.44
CA LYS A 248 25.37 9.64 -27.99
C LYS A 248 24.40 9.50 -26.82
N GLU A 249 24.25 8.28 -26.29
CA GLU A 249 23.37 7.92 -25.20
C GLU A 249 24.12 6.99 -24.25
N HIS A 250 24.08 7.33 -22.96
CA HIS A 250 24.75 6.58 -21.90
C HIS A 250 23.76 6.34 -20.77
N LYS A 251 23.77 5.13 -20.20
CA LYS A 251 22.79 4.68 -19.20
C LYS A 251 23.49 4.20 -17.94
N ALA A 252 22.95 4.51 -16.77
CA ALA A 252 23.41 4.00 -15.49
C ALA A 252 22.26 3.88 -14.48
N THR A 253 22.12 2.71 -13.86
CA THR A 253 21.04 2.42 -12.91
C THR A 253 21.50 2.54 -11.46
N ILE A 254 20.70 3.19 -10.62
CA ILE A 254 20.96 3.35 -9.18
C ILE A 254 19.67 3.20 -8.37
N ARG A 255 19.74 2.47 -7.26
CA ARG A 255 18.63 2.34 -6.31
C ARG A 255 18.47 3.62 -5.50
N LEU A 256 17.26 4.18 -5.46
CA LEU A 256 16.90 5.35 -4.64
C LEU A 256 15.75 5.01 -3.68
N LEU A 257 15.64 5.77 -2.59
CA LEU A 257 14.58 5.63 -1.58
C LEU A 257 13.58 6.79 -1.70
N GLY A 258 12.30 6.47 -1.74
CA GLY A 258 11.23 7.44 -1.96
C GLY A 258 11.15 8.50 -0.84
N GLY A 259 10.81 9.73 -1.21
CA GLY A 259 10.73 10.85 -0.27
C GLY A 259 12.09 11.36 0.22
N LYS A 260 13.21 10.91 -0.38
CA LYS A 260 14.56 11.44 -0.10
C LYS A 260 15.09 12.25 -1.29
N PRO A 261 15.82 13.36 -1.04
CA PRO A 261 16.60 14.07 -2.05
C PRO A 261 17.97 13.43 -2.24
N TYR A 262 18.50 13.53 -3.45
CA TYR A 262 19.79 12.97 -3.84
C TYR A 262 20.60 13.99 -4.62
N THR A 263 21.84 14.25 -4.20
CA THR A 263 22.71 15.20 -4.92
C THR A 263 22.88 14.77 -6.38
N ILE A 264 22.72 15.73 -7.30
CA ILE A 264 22.91 15.51 -8.73
C ILE A 264 23.82 16.58 -9.30
N ARG A 265 24.80 16.15 -10.10
CA ARG A 265 25.73 17.01 -10.82
C ARG A 265 25.91 16.46 -12.23
N LEU A 266 25.75 17.32 -13.23
CA LEU A 266 26.00 17.00 -14.64
C LEU A 266 26.97 18.04 -15.19
N HIS A 267 28.11 17.60 -15.69
CA HIS A 267 29.10 18.44 -16.35
C HIS A 267 29.17 18.07 -17.84
N VAL A 268 29.25 19.06 -18.72
CA VAL A 268 29.40 18.88 -20.18
C VAL A 268 30.42 19.89 -20.73
N PHE A 269 31.23 19.50 -21.71
CA PHE A 269 32.09 20.40 -22.50
C PHE A 269 31.98 20.09 -24.00
N LYS A 270 31.91 21.14 -24.82
CA LYS A 270 32.10 21.09 -26.28
C LYS A 270 33.56 21.42 -26.60
N TYR A 271 34.19 20.69 -27.51
CA TYR A 271 35.54 21.04 -27.99
C TYR A 271 35.81 20.54 -29.42
N LYS A 272 35.92 21.46 -30.38
CA LYS A 272 36.15 21.15 -31.82
C LYS A 272 35.10 20.20 -32.41
N GLU A 273 33.88 20.34 -31.91
CA GLU A 273 32.69 19.60 -32.33
C GLU A 273 31.75 20.56 -33.04
N LYS A 274 31.03 20.12 -34.07
CA LYS A 274 30.16 21.02 -34.85
C LYS A 274 28.90 21.40 -34.07
N SER A 275 28.25 20.42 -33.47
CA SER A 275 26.97 20.56 -32.77
C SER A 275 27.09 20.42 -31.25
N SER A 276 26.04 20.80 -30.53
CA SER A 276 25.89 20.54 -29.10
C SER A 276 24.44 20.29 -28.72
N SER A 277 24.26 19.29 -27.86
CA SER A 277 23.00 18.92 -27.25
C SER A 277 23.26 18.24 -25.90
N VAL A 278 22.31 18.37 -24.99
CA VAL A 278 22.30 17.64 -23.72
C VAL A 278 20.87 17.46 -23.24
N VAL A 279 20.46 16.22 -23.05
CA VAL A 279 19.19 15.84 -22.44
C VAL A 279 19.48 14.87 -21.30
N LEU A 280 18.95 15.17 -20.12
CA LEU A 280 19.00 14.29 -18.96
C LEU A 280 17.61 13.71 -18.71
N GLU A 281 17.51 12.40 -18.89
CA GLU A 281 16.31 11.62 -18.74
C GLU A 281 16.47 10.60 -17.61
N TRP A 282 15.35 10.07 -17.13
CA TRP A 282 15.31 8.93 -16.24
C TRP A 282 14.20 7.94 -16.63
N LYS A 283 14.32 6.69 -16.19
CA LYS A 283 13.21 5.74 -16.08
C LYS A 283 13.02 5.40 -14.60
N PRO A 284 12.01 5.98 -13.92
CA PRO A 284 11.67 5.62 -12.54
C PRO A 284 11.07 4.21 -12.44
N PRO A 285 10.98 3.65 -11.22
CA PRO A 285 10.13 2.49 -10.93
C PRO A 285 8.71 2.71 -11.47
N HIS A 286 8.16 1.67 -12.13
CA HIS A 286 6.78 1.63 -12.65
C HIS A 286 6.37 2.80 -13.57
N LYS A 287 7.34 3.52 -14.16
CA LYS A 287 7.13 4.66 -15.07
C LYS A 287 7.99 4.52 -16.35
N ALA A 288 7.66 5.30 -17.37
CA ALA A 288 8.35 5.28 -18.65
C ALA A 288 9.62 6.17 -18.62
N GLN A 289 10.41 6.12 -19.70
CA GLN A 289 11.57 7.00 -19.88
C GLN A 289 11.11 8.43 -20.19
N GLU A 290 11.41 9.39 -19.30
CA GLU A 290 11.06 10.82 -19.44
C GLU A 290 12.26 11.73 -19.16
N VAL A 291 12.24 12.97 -19.67
CA VAL A 291 13.15 14.04 -19.21
C VAL A 291 12.87 14.29 -17.73
N ILE A 292 13.91 14.35 -16.87
CA ILE A 292 13.71 14.49 -15.42
C ILE A 292 12.88 15.76 -15.13
N PRO A 293 11.64 15.65 -14.62
CA PRO A 293 10.72 16.79 -14.58
C PRO A 293 11.11 17.86 -13.54
N GLN A 294 10.71 19.11 -13.78
CA GLN A 294 11.02 20.23 -12.89
C GLN A 294 10.56 19.99 -11.44
N ARG A 295 9.40 19.33 -11.24
CA ARG A 295 8.89 18.95 -9.91
C ARG A 295 9.88 18.08 -9.10
N ASN A 296 10.71 17.29 -9.80
CA ASN A 296 11.70 16.37 -9.23
C ASN A 296 13.09 16.99 -9.07
N LEU A 297 13.31 18.24 -9.48
CA LEU A 297 14.62 18.90 -9.42
C LEU A 297 14.59 20.08 -8.45
N THR A 298 15.67 20.29 -7.70
CA THR A 298 15.85 21.49 -6.87
C THR A 298 17.31 21.98 -6.90
N PRO A 299 17.57 23.30 -6.94
CA PRO A 299 18.93 23.84 -6.96
C PRO A 299 19.68 23.61 -5.63
N GLN A 300 18.98 23.28 -4.54
CA GLN A 300 19.63 22.96 -3.27
C GLN A 300 20.38 21.62 -3.37
N GLN A 301 21.70 21.62 -3.16
CA GLN A 301 22.49 20.40 -2.95
C GLN A 301 22.25 19.83 -1.54
N VAL A 302 22.20 18.50 -1.43
CA VAL A 302 22.26 17.74 -0.17
C VAL A 302 23.55 16.90 -0.10
N PRO A 303 23.96 16.40 1.08
CA PRO A 303 24.98 15.35 1.16
C PRO A 303 24.51 14.07 0.45
N GLY A 304 25.43 13.36 -0.21
CA GLY A 304 25.18 11.98 -0.64
C GLY A 304 24.94 11.06 0.56
N THR A 305 24.06 10.07 0.39
CA THR A 305 23.67 9.08 1.41
C THR A 305 24.01 7.67 0.95
N PHE A 306 24.35 6.78 1.88
CA PHE A 306 24.52 5.36 1.59
C PHE A 306 23.15 4.70 1.38
N ILE A 307 23.09 3.77 0.42
CA ILE A 307 21.99 2.82 0.22
C ILE A 307 22.66 1.46 -0.04
N THR A 308 22.19 0.41 0.64
CA THR A 308 22.69 -0.95 0.42
C THR A 308 22.15 -1.51 -0.90
N SER A 309 23.06 -2.08 -1.69
CA SER A 309 22.77 -2.79 -2.95
C SER A 309 22.37 -4.25 -2.72
N THR A 310 22.58 -4.78 -1.51
CA THR A 310 22.20 -6.14 -1.10
C THR A 310 20.72 -6.43 -1.40
N VAL A 311 20.46 -7.56 -2.07
CA VAL A 311 19.12 -8.06 -2.35
C VAL A 311 18.60 -8.82 -1.12
N PHE A 312 17.37 -8.52 -0.73
CA PHE A 312 16.65 -9.21 0.34
C PHE A 312 15.56 -10.11 -0.24
N PRO A 313 15.15 -11.19 0.44
CA PRO A 313 13.90 -11.87 0.12
C PRO A 313 12.70 -10.94 0.41
N PRO A 314 11.52 -11.16 -0.21
CA PRO A 314 10.28 -10.50 0.18
C PRO A 314 9.94 -10.73 1.66
N ASP A 315 9.39 -9.72 2.33
CA ASP A 315 8.84 -9.85 3.69
C ASP A 315 7.58 -10.74 3.70
N ASP A 316 7.31 -11.38 4.84
CA ASP A 316 6.03 -12.03 5.03
C ASP A 316 4.89 -11.01 5.12
N SER A 317 3.75 -11.32 4.50
CA SER A 317 2.57 -10.47 4.48
C SER A 317 1.30 -11.27 4.73
N VAL A 318 0.32 -10.61 5.36
CA VAL A 318 -1.05 -11.12 5.56
C VAL A 318 -2.01 -9.96 5.32
N SER A 319 -3.17 -10.20 4.71
CA SER A 319 -4.16 -9.17 4.39
C SER A 319 -3.62 -7.97 3.59
N GLY A 320 -2.53 -8.15 2.83
CA GLY A 320 -1.95 -7.14 1.96
C GLY A 320 -0.99 -6.14 2.61
N TYR A 321 -0.45 -6.43 3.80
CA TYR A 321 0.65 -5.64 4.40
C TYR A 321 1.81 -6.54 4.86
N GLU A 322 3.05 -6.09 4.62
CA GLU A 322 4.29 -6.68 5.17
C GLU A 322 4.23 -6.67 6.72
N ARG A 323 4.82 -7.65 7.39
CA ARG A 323 4.83 -7.72 8.88
C ARG A 323 6.23 -7.88 9.49
N GLY A 324 7.16 -8.54 8.80
CA GLY A 324 8.49 -8.81 9.33
C GLY A 324 8.48 -9.73 10.55
N THR A 325 7.68 -10.79 10.53
CA THR A 325 7.54 -11.78 11.62
C THR A 325 8.22 -13.12 11.31
N ALA A 326 8.52 -13.41 10.04
CA ALA A 326 9.10 -14.68 9.61
C ALA A 326 10.61 -14.59 9.33
N VAL A 327 11.43 -14.98 10.31
CA VAL A 327 12.89 -15.08 10.12
C VAL A 327 13.23 -16.27 9.22
N SER A 328 13.63 -15.99 7.98
CA SER A 328 14.11 -16.99 7.02
C SER A 328 15.64 -17.02 6.94
N LYS A 329 16.20 -18.13 6.44
CA LYS A 329 17.65 -18.25 6.20
C LYS A 329 18.16 -17.15 5.25
N SER A 330 17.45 -16.91 4.14
CA SER A 330 17.82 -15.90 3.14
C SER A 330 17.72 -14.47 3.68
N TRP A 331 16.83 -14.20 4.65
CA TRP A 331 16.78 -12.92 5.36
C TRP A 331 17.98 -12.73 6.30
N ASP A 332 18.41 -13.79 7.00
CA ASP A 332 19.60 -13.72 7.85
C ASP A 332 20.89 -13.55 7.03
N GLU A 333 20.99 -14.23 5.88
CA GLU A 333 22.09 -14.07 4.91
C GLU A 333 22.08 -12.65 4.28
N ALA A 334 20.92 -12.10 3.93
CA ALA A 334 20.79 -10.75 3.40
C ALA A 334 21.16 -9.68 4.46
N THR A 335 20.63 -9.75 5.69
CA THR A 335 21.01 -8.81 6.76
C THR A 335 22.50 -8.88 7.11
N THR A 336 23.13 -10.05 7.00
CA THR A 336 24.58 -10.22 7.17
C THR A 336 25.37 -9.58 6.02
N SER A 337 24.93 -9.80 4.79
CA SER A 337 25.58 -9.23 3.59
C SER A 337 25.50 -7.70 3.59
N ALA A 338 24.33 -7.15 3.89
CA ALA A 338 24.13 -5.71 4.02
C ALA A 338 24.95 -5.11 5.18
N ALA A 339 25.09 -5.82 6.31
CA ALA A 339 25.96 -5.36 7.41
C ALA A 339 27.45 -5.31 7.02
N ILE A 340 27.92 -6.25 6.18
CA ILE A 340 29.29 -6.26 5.62
C ILE A 340 29.47 -5.13 4.60
N GLU A 341 28.46 -4.86 3.78
CA GLU A 341 28.44 -3.75 2.82
C GLU A 341 28.52 -2.39 3.54
N ILE A 342 27.65 -2.17 4.53
CA ILE A 342 27.63 -0.97 5.38
C ILE A 342 28.95 -0.79 6.13
N MET A 343 29.50 -1.87 6.72
CA MET A 343 30.81 -1.86 7.36
C MET A 343 31.91 -1.42 6.37
N THR A 344 31.83 -1.86 5.12
CA THR A 344 32.84 -1.52 4.10
C THR A 344 32.77 -0.04 3.71
N ASP A 345 31.57 0.53 3.54
CA ASP A 345 31.41 1.97 3.29
C ASP A 345 31.81 2.83 4.51
N VAL A 346 31.45 2.41 5.73
CA VAL A 346 31.87 3.08 6.97
C VAL A 346 33.40 3.14 7.07
N ILE A 347 34.13 2.10 6.64
CA ILE A 347 35.60 2.14 6.57
C ILE A 347 36.10 3.03 5.43
N LYS A 348 35.48 2.99 4.24
CA LYS A 348 35.80 3.86 3.09
C LYS A 348 35.67 5.36 3.44
N HIS A 349 34.74 5.70 4.33
CA HIS A 349 34.40 7.08 4.71
C HIS A 349 34.68 7.44 6.18
N LEU A 350 35.46 6.61 6.90
CA LEU A 350 35.59 6.64 8.36
C LEU A 350 35.94 8.02 8.93
N ASP A 351 37.00 8.63 8.41
CA ASP A 351 37.47 9.94 8.87
C ASP A 351 36.44 11.05 8.65
N ARG A 352 35.64 10.96 7.57
CA ARG A 352 34.54 11.91 7.30
C ARG A 352 33.37 11.69 8.27
N LEU A 353 32.98 10.44 8.50
CA LEU A 353 31.88 10.08 9.41
C LEU A 353 32.19 10.41 10.87
N ALA A 354 33.45 10.30 11.28
CA ALA A 354 33.93 10.62 12.63
C ALA A 354 34.43 12.07 12.82
N GLY A 355 34.33 12.93 11.79
CA GLY A 355 34.73 14.34 11.89
C GLY A 355 36.23 14.56 12.17
N THR A 356 37.08 13.73 11.57
CA THR A 356 38.53 13.66 11.84
C THR A 356 39.36 13.62 10.54
N LYS A 357 40.67 13.43 10.66
CA LYS A 357 41.61 13.19 9.55
C LYS A 357 42.54 12.02 9.89
N PRO A 358 43.16 11.34 8.89
CA PRO A 358 44.07 10.21 9.12
C PRO A 358 45.26 10.51 10.03
N ASP A 359 45.74 11.76 10.01
CA ASP A 359 46.90 12.28 10.74
C ASP A 359 46.56 12.94 12.09
N ALA A 360 45.27 13.05 12.44
CA ALA A 360 44.85 13.77 13.64
C ALA A 360 45.19 13.02 14.93
N LYS A 361 45.82 13.71 15.90
CA LYS A 361 46.20 13.13 17.21
C LYS A 361 45.00 12.58 18.00
N ASP A 362 43.81 13.14 17.80
CA ASP A 362 42.56 12.72 18.43
C ASP A 362 41.72 11.74 17.58
N ARG A 363 42.27 11.21 16.48
CA ARG A 363 41.58 10.31 15.54
C ARG A 363 40.96 9.09 16.21
N LYS A 364 41.70 8.38 17.08
CA LYS A 364 41.19 7.19 17.79
C LYS A 364 40.00 7.56 18.70
N GLU A 365 40.10 8.68 19.42
CA GLU A 365 39.05 9.15 20.33
C GLU A 365 37.79 9.57 19.57
N LYS A 366 37.93 10.33 18.48
CA LYS A 366 36.81 10.72 17.60
C LYS A 366 36.12 9.51 16.97
N ILE A 367 36.89 8.52 16.52
CA ILE A 367 36.34 7.28 15.94
C ILE A 367 35.63 6.42 17.01
N GLN A 368 36.15 6.34 18.24
CA GLN A 368 35.46 5.68 19.34
C GLN A 368 34.14 6.40 19.71
N LYS A 369 34.16 7.75 19.76
CA LYS A 369 32.96 8.58 19.94
C LYS A 369 31.93 8.39 18.82
N PHE A 370 32.37 8.28 17.57
CA PHE A 370 31.54 7.89 16.43
C PHE A 370 30.92 6.51 16.64
N CYS A 371 31.70 5.49 17.04
CA CYS A 371 31.22 4.15 17.30
C CYS A 371 30.15 4.08 18.41
N HIS A 372 30.33 4.81 19.52
CA HIS A 372 29.27 4.95 20.53
C HIS A 372 28.00 5.57 19.94
N ARG A 373 28.12 6.68 19.21
CA ARG A 373 26.95 7.38 18.66
C ARG A 373 26.24 6.56 17.58
N PHE A 374 26.98 5.82 16.76
CA PHE A 374 26.43 4.88 15.78
C PHE A 374 25.59 3.80 16.47
N ALA A 375 26.11 3.19 17.54
CA ALA A 375 25.39 2.20 18.34
C ALA A 375 24.15 2.77 19.05
N GLU A 376 24.23 3.98 19.63
CA GLU A 376 23.06 4.66 20.23
C GLU A 376 21.93 4.91 19.22
N LEU A 377 22.28 5.36 18.02
CA LEU A 377 21.33 5.66 16.95
C LEU A 377 20.72 4.38 16.36
N ALA A 378 21.55 3.36 16.12
CA ALA A 378 21.11 2.05 15.64
C ALA A 378 20.17 1.34 16.63
N PHE A 379 20.45 1.39 17.93
CA PHE A 379 19.58 0.85 18.99
C PHE A 379 18.48 1.83 19.42
N ARG A 380 18.47 3.04 18.85
CA ARG A 380 17.46 4.10 19.00
C ARG A 380 17.31 4.61 20.45
N ARG A 381 18.33 4.39 21.28
CA ARG A 381 18.41 4.79 22.70
C ARG A 381 19.87 4.90 23.19
N PRO A 382 20.17 5.65 24.26
CA PRO A 382 21.49 5.66 24.89
C PRO A 382 21.93 4.27 25.36
N LEU A 383 23.24 3.99 25.28
CA LEU A 383 23.84 2.76 25.81
C LEU A 383 24.00 2.82 27.33
N THR A 384 23.74 1.70 28.02
CA THR A 384 24.26 1.49 29.39
C THR A 384 25.79 1.34 29.37
N ASP A 385 26.47 1.51 30.51
CA ASP A 385 27.94 1.41 30.54
C ASP A 385 28.45 0.00 30.20
N GLU A 386 27.70 -1.04 30.56
CA GLU A 386 27.92 -2.41 30.08
C GLU A 386 27.82 -2.52 28.55
N GLN A 387 26.85 -1.84 27.94
CA GLN A 387 26.65 -1.82 26.49
C GLN A 387 27.72 -1.00 25.77
N LYS A 388 28.22 0.10 26.36
CA LYS A 388 29.40 0.82 25.86
C LYS A 388 30.62 -0.10 25.88
N ALA A 389 30.84 -0.77 27.02
CA ALA A 389 31.95 -1.69 27.20
C ALA A 389 31.94 -2.85 26.20
N PHE A 390 30.77 -3.47 26.00
CA PHE A 390 30.60 -4.62 25.10
C PHE A 390 30.55 -4.24 23.61
N PHE A 391 29.71 -3.29 23.21
CA PHE A 391 29.55 -2.96 21.79
C PHE A 391 30.67 -2.06 21.24
N VAL A 392 31.44 -1.37 22.08
CA VAL A 392 32.49 -0.43 21.65
C VAL A 392 33.81 -0.64 22.37
N ASP A 393 33.91 -0.34 23.67
CA ASP A 393 35.21 -0.05 24.31
C ASP A 393 36.17 -1.24 24.30
N GLN A 394 35.68 -2.47 24.49
CA GLN A 394 36.54 -3.66 24.43
C GLN A 394 37.27 -3.83 23.09
N HIS A 395 36.69 -3.34 21.99
CA HIS A 395 37.29 -3.42 20.67
C HIS A 395 38.40 -2.37 20.46
N PHE A 396 38.38 -1.27 21.22
CA PHE A 396 39.40 -0.21 21.20
C PHE A 396 40.50 -0.39 22.26
N LYS A 397 40.32 -1.31 23.23
CA LYS A 397 41.31 -1.67 24.26
C LYS A 397 42.41 -2.63 23.78
N GLN A 398 42.16 -3.41 22.73
CA GLN A 398 43.16 -4.30 22.12
C GLN A 398 44.17 -3.48 21.29
N GLU A 399 45.37 -4.03 21.06
CA GLU A 399 46.38 -3.49 20.13
C GLU A 399 46.00 -3.72 18.65
N ALA A 400 44.72 -3.61 18.34
CA ALA A 400 44.18 -3.70 16.99
C ALA A 400 44.24 -2.34 16.28
N ALA A 401 44.39 -2.37 14.95
CA ALA A 401 44.16 -1.20 14.12
C ALA A 401 42.73 -0.64 14.36
N VAL A 402 42.59 0.69 14.35
CA VAL A 402 41.32 1.38 14.65
C VAL A 402 40.22 0.93 13.68
N GLU A 403 40.58 0.69 12.42
CA GLU A 403 39.71 0.16 11.37
C GLU A 403 39.18 -1.24 11.72
N LEU A 404 39.97 -2.11 12.35
CA LEU A 404 39.52 -3.43 12.80
C LEU A 404 38.59 -3.34 14.01
N ALA A 405 38.80 -2.37 14.90
CA ALA A 405 37.86 -2.08 15.98
C ALA A 405 36.51 -1.64 15.41
N VAL A 406 36.50 -0.66 14.49
CA VAL A 406 35.27 -0.17 13.82
C VAL A 406 34.54 -1.29 13.07
N LYS A 407 35.27 -2.15 12.32
CA LYS A 407 34.67 -3.31 11.64
C LYS A 407 33.88 -4.21 12.60
N ARG A 408 34.46 -4.51 13.76
CA ARG A 408 33.82 -5.32 14.81
C ARG A 408 32.59 -4.61 15.40
N VAL A 409 32.69 -3.32 15.72
CA VAL A 409 31.54 -2.53 16.23
C VAL A 409 30.37 -2.55 15.24
N VAL A 410 30.61 -2.22 13.96
CA VAL A 410 29.53 -2.07 12.98
C VAL A 410 28.79 -3.39 12.76
N LEU A 411 29.51 -4.51 12.60
CA LEU A 411 28.89 -5.84 12.47
C LEU A 411 28.11 -6.25 13.73
N LEU A 412 28.71 -6.06 14.92
CA LEU A 412 28.10 -6.44 16.20
C LEU A 412 26.85 -5.60 16.51
N VAL A 413 26.81 -4.33 16.07
CA VAL A 413 25.64 -3.46 16.16
C VAL A 413 24.57 -3.86 15.15
N LEU A 414 24.90 -4.03 13.86
CA LEU A 414 23.90 -4.28 12.81
C LEU A 414 23.31 -5.70 12.82
N LYS A 415 24.01 -6.69 13.39
CA LYS A 415 23.43 -8.03 13.66
C LYS A 415 22.85 -8.17 15.07
N SER A 416 22.85 -7.11 15.89
CA SER A 416 22.21 -7.12 17.20
C SER A 416 20.68 -7.15 17.07
N PRO A 417 19.96 -7.96 17.86
CA PRO A 417 18.50 -7.86 17.96
C PRO A 417 18.00 -6.49 18.43
N ARG A 418 18.86 -5.64 19.04
CA ARG A 418 18.52 -4.25 19.40
C ARG A 418 18.44 -3.31 18.19
N PHE A 419 19.04 -3.68 17.06
CA PHE A 419 18.91 -2.98 15.78
C PHE A 419 17.82 -3.63 14.92
N LEU A 420 17.91 -4.95 14.71
CA LEU A 420 17.09 -5.71 13.77
C LEU A 420 15.59 -5.77 14.11
N TYR A 421 15.19 -5.55 15.37
CA TYR A 421 13.79 -5.61 15.80
C TYR A 421 13.30 -4.26 16.31
N THR A 422 12.08 -3.87 15.94
CA THR A 422 11.48 -2.57 16.30
C THR A 422 10.92 -2.61 17.72
N ASP A 423 10.03 -3.56 17.98
CA ASP A 423 9.35 -3.80 19.25
C ASP A 423 9.94 -5.02 19.96
N ARG A 424 11.14 -4.83 20.51
CA ARG A 424 11.67 -5.74 21.52
C ARG A 424 10.96 -5.48 22.85
N GLU A 425 10.62 -6.55 23.57
CA GLU A 425 10.23 -6.48 24.98
C GLU A 425 11.30 -5.77 25.83
N TYR A 426 10.97 -4.54 26.24
CA TYR A 426 11.54 -3.88 27.39
C TYR A 426 10.49 -3.98 28.52
N PRO A 427 10.86 -4.26 29.79
CA PRO A 427 9.89 -4.53 30.87
C PRO A 427 8.90 -3.40 31.21
N ALA A 428 9.12 -2.19 30.66
CA ALA A 428 8.18 -1.09 30.72
C ALA A 428 8.27 -0.27 29.41
N LEU A 429 7.15 0.33 29.02
CA LEU A 429 7.10 1.28 27.90
C LEU A 429 7.81 2.58 28.29
N ASP A 430 8.87 2.94 27.56
CA ASP A 430 9.62 4.18 27.76
C ASP A 430 9.54 5.13 26.57
N ASP A 431 9.95 6.39 26.76
CA ASP A 431 9.91 7.41 25.72
C ASP A 431 10.73 7.05 24.45
N TYR A 432 11.76 6.19 24.54
CA TYR A 432 12.54 5.76 23.37
C TYR A 432 11.80 4.69 22.55
N ALA A 433 11.05 3.81 23.20
CA ALA A 433 10.13 2.90 22.53
C ALA A 433 8.99 3.68 21.85
N ILE A 434 8.39 4.66 22.55
CA ILE A 434 7.37 5.56 21.98
C ILE A 434 7.92 6.33 20.76
N ALA A 435 9.14 6.87 20.86
CA ALA A 435 9.82 7.52 19.73
C ALA A 435 10.08 6.58 18.55
N SER A 436 10.50 5.33 18.81
CA SER A 436 10.79 4.34 17.77
C SER A 436 9.51 3.93 17.04
N ARG A 437 8.41 3.70 17.77
CA ARG A 437 7.09 3.42 17.18
C ARG A 437 6.60 4.59 16.33
N LEU A 438 6.79 5.83 16.80
CA LEU A 438 6.48 7.03 16.01
C LEU A 438 7.30 7.12 14.71
N SER A 439 8.60 6.83 14.75
CA SER A 439 9.47 6.97 13.57
C SER A 439 9.28 5.84 12.55
N TYR A 440 9.06 4.60 12.98
CA TYR A 440 8.70 3.52 12.06
C TYR A 440 7.28 3.68 11.52
N GLY A 441 6.33 4.05 12.38
CA GLY A 441 4.94 4.28 11.99
C GLY A 441 4.77 5.35 10.92
N LEU A 442 5.54 6.44 10.97
CA LEU A 442 5.41 7.57 10.05
C LEU A 442 6.47 7.63 8.93
N TRP A 443 7.69 7.10 9.13
CA TRP A 443 8.82 7.28 8.20
C TRP A 443 9.54 5.98 7.80
N ASP A 444 9.11 4.81 8.28
CA ASP A 444 9.82 3.53 8.12
C ASP A 444 11.29 3.57 8.57
N SER A 445 11.63 4.44 9.53
CA SER A 445 13.02 4.72 9.90
C SER A 445 13.19 4.96 11.41
N MET A 446 14.44 5.10 11.84
CA MET A 446 14.82 5.51 13.20
C MET A 446 14.39 6.95 13.54
N PRO A 447 14.28 7.31 14.84
CA PRO A 447 13.96 8.66 15.27
C PRO A 447 14.93 9.72 14.72
N ASP A 448 14.40 10.85 14.25
CA ASP A 448 15.27 12.01 13.97
C ASP A 448 15.78 12.63 15.27
N ARG A 449 16.81 13.48 15.16
CA ARG A 449 17.47 14.08 16.33
C ARG A 449 16.48 14.76 17.27
N GLN A 450 15.49 15.47 16.73
CA GLN A 450 14.47 16.14 17.55
C GLN A 450 13.61 15.15 18.33
N LEU A 451 13.17 14.05 17.72
CA LEU A 451 12.39 13.02 18.41
C LEU A 451 13.23 12.27 19.45
N PHE A 452 14.49 11.94 19.14
CA PHE A 452 15.44 11.32 20.07
C PHE A 452 15.73 12.22 21.29
N ASP A 453 15.99 13.51 21.06
CA ASP A 453 16.24 14.49 22.13
C ASP A 453 14.95 14.77 22.94
N THR A 454 13.76 14.66 22.33
CA THR A 454 12.46 14.74 23.02
C THR A 454 12.21 13.53 23.91
N ALA A 455 12.56 12.32 23.44
CA ALA A 455 12.51 11.09 24.22
C ALA A 455 13.46 11.14 25.42
N LYS A 456 14.69 11.59 25.20
CA LYS A 456 15.69 11.81 26.26
C LYS A 456 15.24 12.82 27.33
N ALA A 457 14.37 13.76 26.97
CA ALA A 457 13.78 14.71 27.91
C ALA A 457 12.53 14.18 28.67
N GLY A 458 12.07 12.95 28.41
CA GLY A 458 10.88 12.37 29.04
C GLY A 458 9.56 13.02 28.60
N LYS A 459 9.51 13.53 27.36
CA LYS A 459 8.43 14.39 26.84
C LYS A 459 7.53 13.71 25.80
N LEU A 460 7.37 12.39 25.85
CA LEU A 460 6.51 11.62 24.93
C LEU A 460 5.42 10.81 25.65
N LYS A 461 5.17 11.08 26.93
CA LYS A 461 4.31 10.26 27.81
C LYS A 461 2.80 10.52 27.68
N THR A 462 2.38 11.60 27.01
CA THR A 462 0.96 11.96 26.89
C THR A 462 0.45 11.92 25.44
N PRO A 463 -0.85 11.65 25.22
CA PRO A 463 -1.46 11.68 23.89
C PRO A 463 -1.27 13.02 23.15
N ALA A 464 -1.17 14.14 23.88
CA ALA A 464 -0.95 15.47 23.31
C ALA A 464 0.51 15.69 22.86
N GLN A 465 1.49 15.21 23.64
CA GLN A 465 2.91 15.24 23.25
C GLN A 465 3.15 14.39 22.00
N ILE A 466 2.52 13.22 21.93
CA ILE A 466 2.60 12.32 20.78
C ILE A 466 1.93 12.95 19.55
N ALA A 467 0.74 13.56 19.71
CA ALA A 467 0.09 14.30 18.63
C ALA A 467 0.96 15.42 18.06
N GLN A 468 1.61 16.23 18.93
CA GLN A 468 2.51 17.30 18.52
C GLN A 468 3.72 16.79 17.72
N GLN A 469 4.28 15.63 18.09
CA GLN A 469 5.37 15.03 17.32
C GLN A 469 4.90 14.39 16.01
N ALA A 470 3.75 13.71 16.00
CA ALA A 470 3.18 13.13 14.79
C ALA A 470 2.85 14.22 13.76
N ASP A 471 2.15 15.29 14.16
CA ASP A 471 1.86 16.48 13.34
C ASP A 471 3.14 17.12 12.76
N ARG A 472 4.20 17.26 13.57
CA ARG A 472 5.53 17.68 13.07
C ARG A 472 6.06 16.72 12.00
N MET A 473 5.97 15.42 12.24
CA MET A 473 6.57 14.37 11.41
C MET A 473 5.84 14.15 10.09
N LEU A 474 4.53 14.42 10.03
CA LEU A 474 3.74 14.39 8.79
C LEU A 474 4.17 15.44 7.76
N ARG A 475 4.83 16.53 8.19
CA ARG A 475 5.38 17.57 7.30
C ARG A 475 6.74 17.22 6.68
N ASP A 476 7.25 16.01 6.93
CA ASP A 476 8.51 15.50 6.37
C ASP A 476 8.23 14.65 5.12
N PRO A 477 8.95 14.83 3.99
CA PRO A 477 8.70 14.07 2.76
C PRO A 477 8.77 12.54 2.89
N ARG A 478 9.40 12.00 3.94
CA ARG A 478 9.36 10.55 4.24
C ARG A 478 7.95 10.07 4.61
N ALA A 479 7.13 10.90 5.27
CA ALA A 479 5.73 10.59 5.55
C ALA A 479 4.89 10.60 4.26
N GLN A 480 5.21 11.50 3.32
CA GLN A 480 4.60 11.53 1.99
C GLN A 480 4.91 10.24 1.21
N SER A 481 6.17 9.78 1.20
CA SER A 481 6.52 8.50 0.58
C SER A 481 5.86 7.30 1.27
N LYS A 482 5.77 7.27 2.61
CA LYS A 482 5.11 6.17 3.32
C LYS A 482 3.60 6.12 3.03
N LEU A 483 2.90 7.25 3.02
CA LEU A 483 1.48 7.27 2.64
C LEU A 483 1.27 6.94 1.17
N ARG A 484 2.10 7.44 0.23
CA ARG A 484 2.00 7.04 -1.18
C ARG A 484 2.17 5.53 -1.37
N TYR A 485 3.15 4.93 -0.69
CA TYR A 485 3.37 3.48 -0.65
C TYR A 485 2.16 2.71 -0.06
N PHE A 486 1.49 3.25 0.97
CA PHE A 486 0.19 2.73 1.42
C PHE A 486 -0.89 2.81 0.33
N PHE A 487 -1.04 3.96 -0.34
CA PHE A 487 -2.06 4.13 -1.38
C PHE A 487 -1.83 3.25 -2.61
N HIS A 488 -0.57 3.00 -3.01
CA HIS A 488 -0.24 2.07 -4.09
C HIS A 488 -0.71 0.63 -3.77
N HIS A 489 -0.54 0.18 -2.53
CA HIS A 489 -1.03 -1.12 -2.05
C HIS A 489 -2.57 -1.16 -1.86
N TRP A 490 -3.17 -0.10 -1.32
CA TRP A 490 -4.64 0.00 -1.17
C TRP A 490 -5.36 -0.03 -2.52
N LEU A 491 -4.77 0.60 -3.54
CA LEU A 491 -5.29 0.63 -4.92
C LEU A 491 -4.83 -0.56 -5.78
N GLN A 492 -4.02 -1.48 -5.24
CA GLN A 492 -3.49 -2.66 -5.98
C GLN A 492 -2.77 -2.28 -7.29
N LEU A 493 -1.95 -1.22 -7.23
CA LEU A 493 -1.18 -0.76 -8.40
C LEU A 493 0.02 -1.66 -8.70
N ASP A 494 0.47 -2.42 -7.70
CA ASP A 494 1.70 -3.20 -7.71
C ASP A 494 1.44 -4.71 -7.97
N GLU A 495 0.19 -5.10 -8.24
CA GLU A 495 -0.24 -6.48 -8.51
C GLU A 495 -0.18 -6.87 -10.01
N LYS A 496 0.29 -5.98 -10.90
CA LYS A 496 0.43 -6.24 -12.34
C LYS A 496 1.77 -5.75 -12.89
N GLU A 497 2.49 -6.62 -13.59
CA GLU A 497 3.81 -6.33 -14.16
C GLU A 497 3.76 -5.35 -15.35
N GLU A 498 2.70 -5.38 -16.17
CA GLU A 498 2.53 -4.49 -17.32
C GLU A 498 1.06 -4.08 -17.52
N LEU A 499 0.81 -2.79 -17.78
CA LEU A 499 -0.52 -2.24 -18.12
C LEU A 499 -0.70 -2.09 -19.65
N ALA A 500 -0.42 -3.16 -20.39
CA ALA A 500 -0.59 -3.18 -21.84
C ALA A 500 -2.06 -3.15 -22.28
N LYS A 501 -2.31 -2.65 -23.50
CA LYS A 501 -3.60 -2.63 -24.19
C LYS A 501 -3.45 -3.04 -25.65
N ASP A 502 -4.56 -3.43 -26.26
CA ASP A 502 -4.61 -3.79 -27.67
C ASP A 502 -4.33 -2.54 -28.54
N LYS A 503 -3.17 -2.53 -29.21
CA LYS A 503 -2.71 -1.40 -30.03
C LYS A 503 -3.52 -1.19 -31.32
N ALA A 504 -4.35 -2.15 -31.73
CA ALA A 504 -5.28 -1.96 -32.84
C ALA A 504 -6.59 -1.28 -32.40
N LEU A 505 -6.96 -1.38 -31.11
CA LEU A 505 -8.15 -0.75 -30.52
C LEU A 505 -7.83 0.59 -29.82
N PHE A 506 -6.64 0.70 -29.22
CA PHE A 506 -6.19 1.85 -28.43
C PHE A 506 -4.76 2.28 -28.84
N PRO A 507 -4.51 2.66 -30.11
CA PRO A 507 -3.16 2.98 -30.60
C PRO A 507 -2.49 4.15 -29.87
N GLU A 508 -3.27 5.03 -29.23
CA GLU A 508 -2.80 6.15 -28.41
C GLU A 508 -2.49 5.80 -26.95
N PHE A 509 -2.75 4.56 -26.48
CA PHE A 509 -2.47 4.14 -25.11
C PHE A 509 -1.09 3.46 -25.02
N ASP A 510 -0.04 4.28 -24.97
CA ASP A 510 1.36 3.85 -24.90
C ASP A 510 1.93 3.86 -23.45
N GLU A 511 3.18 3.43 -23.28
CA GLU A 511 3.89 3.45 -22.00
C GLU A 511 3.96 4.86 -21.38
N LEU A 512 4.02 5.92 -22.21
CA LEU A 512 4.07 7.30 -21.72
C LEU A 512 2.69 7.73 -21.19
N VAL A 513 1.59 7.32 -21.81
CA VAL A 513 0.23 7.49 -21.28
C VAL A 513 0.04 6.72 -19.98
N VAL A 514 0.54 5.48 -19.88
CA VAL A 514 0.52 4.71 -18.61
C VAL A 514 1.31 5.43 -17.50
N SER A 515 2.50 5.93 -17.83
CA SER A 515 3.37 6.67 -16.91
C SER A 515 2.77 8.02 -16.46
N ASP A 516 2.18 8.74 -17.41
CA ASP A 516 1.46 9.99 -17.15
C ASP A 516 0.21 9.74 -16.30
N LEU A 517 -0.49 8.62 -16.51
CA LEU A 517 -1.65 8.22 -15.71
C LEU A 517 -1.29 7.79 -14.27
N ARG A 518 -0.18 7.08 -14.05
CA ARG A 518 0.32 6.80 -12.68
C ARG A 518 0.63 8.13 -11.98
N THR A 519 1.31 9.05 -12.67
CA THR A 519 1.64 10.38 -12.14
C THR A 519 0.40 11.26 -11.90
N SER A 520 -0.63 11.16 -12.75
CA SER A 520 -1.94 11.79 -12.55
C SER A 520 -2.61 11.31 -11.25
N LEU A 521 -2.54 10.01 -10.96
CA LEU A 521 -3.07 9.40 -9.75
C LEU A 521 -2.24 9.79 -8.51
N ASP A 522 -0.90 9.76 -8.60
CA ASP A 522 0.00 10.20 -7.52
C ASP A 522 -0.32 11.65 -7.09
N LEU A 523 -0.43 12.57 -8.07
CA LEU A 523 -0.75 13.98 -7.83
C LEU A 523 -2.16 14.17 -7.27
N PHE A 524 -3.13 13.38 -7.72
CA PHE A 524 -4.49 13.40 -7.18
C PHE A 524 -4.52 12.97 -5.71
N ILE A 525 -3.85 11.86 -5.37
CA ILE A 525 -3.76 11.36 -3.99
C ILE A 525 -3.05 12.39 -3.10
N ASP A 526 -1.93 12.95 -3.55
CA ASP A 526 -1.19 13.95 -2.78
C ASP A 526 -2.01 15.23 -2.55
N ASP A 527 -2.75 15.71 -3.56
CA ASP A 527 -3.61 16.88 -3.41
C ASP A 527 -4.77 16.61 -2.45
N VAL A 528 -5.39 15.41 -2.47
CA VAL A 528 -6.43 15.05 -1.49
C VAL A 528 -5.86 14.93 -0.07
N VAL A 529 -4.73 14.23 0.10
CA VAL A 529 -4.17 13.91 1.42
C VAL A 529 -3.51 15.13 2.08
N TRP A 530 -2.73 15.92 1.33
CA TRP A 530 -1.86 16.97 1.87
C TRP A 530 -2.42 18.40 1.77
N ASN A 531 -3.64 18.58 1.24
CA ASN A 531 -4.36 19.85 1.38
C ASN A 531 -4.79 20.11 2.85
N LYS A 532 -5.50 21.23 3.07
CA LYS A 532 -5.91 21.68 4.41
C LYS A 532 -7.03 20.84 5.06
N SER A 533 -7.91 20.19 4.29
CA SER A 533 -8.99 19.36 4.83
C SER A 533 -8.61 17.89 4.98
N SER A 534 -7.71 17.36 4.12
CA SER A 534 -7.27 15.96 4.14
C SER A 534 -8.44 14.94 4.05
N ASP A 535 -9.57 15.35 3.47
CA ASP A 535 -10.85 14.65 3.51
C ASP A 535 -10.85 13.38 2.62
N TYR A 536 -10.91 12.21 3.26
CA TYR A 536 -10.99 10.90 2.61
C TYR A 536 -12.15 10.78 1.62
N ARG A 537 -13.30 11.44 1.86
CA ARG A 537 -14.44 11.38 0.94
C ARG A 537 -14.06 11.93 -0.43
N GLN A 538 -13.08 12.83 -0.53
CA GLN A 538 -12.58 13.33 -1.82
C GLN A 538 -11.86 12.27 -2.64
N LEU A 539 -11.27 11.23 -2.02
CA LEU A 539 -10.73 10.07 -2.75
C LEU A 539 -11.82 9.35 -3.56
N LEU A 540 -13.08 9.46 -3.14
CA LEU A 540 -14.25 8.86 -3.81
C LEU A 540 -15.04 9.89 -4.62
N LEU A 541 -15.22 11.11 -4.10
CA LEU A 541 -16.20 12.08 -4.59
C LEU A 541 -15.63 13.22 -5.45
N ALA A 542 -14.31 13.41 -5.49
CA ALA A 542 -13.71 14.45 -6.31
C ALA A 542 -14.12 14.33 -7.78
N ASP A 543 -14.42 15.47 -8.41
CA ASP A 543 -14.77 15.59 -9.83
C ASP A 543 -13.56 15.90 -10.73
N TYR A 544 -12.36 16.02 -10.17
CA TYR A 544 -11.15 16.45 -10.87
C TYR A 544 -10.08 15.35 -10.97
N VAL A 545 -9.21 15.51 -11.96
CA VAL A 545 -7.98 14.72 -12.15
C VAL A 545 -6.84 15.64 -12.60
N TYR A 546 -5.60 15.14 -12.57
CA TYR A 546 -4.42 15.87 -13.07
C TYR A 546 -4.11 15.47 -14.52
N LEU A 547 -4.09 16.42 -15.46
CA LEU A 547 -3.83 16.16 -16.89
C LEU A 547 -2.65 17.00 -17.39
N ASN A 548 -1.76 16.36 -18.16
CA ASN A 548 -0.81 17.03 -19.04
C ASN A 548 -1.36 17.03 -20.50
N PRO A 549 -0.70 17.65 -21.49
CA PRO A 549 -1.19 17.71 -22.87
C PRO A 549 -1.39 16.35 -23.55
N ARG A 550 -0.64 15.31 -23.14
CA ARG A 550 -0.79 13.95 -23.68
C ARG A 550 -2.11 13.34 -23.22
N LEU A 551 -2.37 13.34 -21.91
CA LEU A 551 -3.61 12.83 -21.35
C LEU A 551 -4.83 13.66 -21.80
N ALA A 552 -4.68 14.99 -21.86
CA ALA A 552 -5.70 15.90 -22.39
C ALA A 552 -6.16 15.47 -23.80
N LYS A 553 -5.22 15.15 -24.70
CA LYS A 553 -5.52 14.60 -26.04
C LYS A 553 -6.17 13.21 -26.00
N VAL A 554 -5.75 12.32 -25.09
CA VAL A 554 -6.29 10.95 -24.98
C VAL A 554 -7.76 10.93 -24.49
N TYR A 555 -8.15 11.89 -23.64
CA TYR A 555 -9.47 11.96 -23.02
C TYR A 555 -10.38 13.09 -23.56
N ASP A 556 -9.97 13.77 -24.64
CA ASP A 556 -10.64 14.93 -25.27
C ASP A 556 -11.00 16.06 -24.28
N VAL A 557 -10.03 16.42 -23.44
CA VAL A 557 -10.16 17.48 -22.43
C VAL A 557 -9.30 18.67 -22.83
N LYS A 558 -9.85 19.88 -22.80
CA LYS A 558 -9.10 21.12 -23.08
C LYS A 558 -8.37 21.60 -21.82
N ILE A 559 -7.07 21.83 -21.94
CA ILE A 559 -6.20 22.40 -20.91
C ILE A 559 -5.37 23.54 -21.51
N SER A 560 -4.66 24.34 -20.71
CA SER A 560 -3.74 25.35 -21.26
C SER A 560 -2.44 24.72 -21.76
N GLU A 561 -1.73 25.37 -22.67
CA GLU A 561 -0.45 24.87 -23.17
C GLU A 561 0.64 24.94 -22.09
N GLY A 562 1.35 23.83 -21.89
CA GLY A 562 2.47 23.71 -20.95
C GLY A 562 2.84 22.26 -20.70
N PRO A 563 4.09 21.94 -20.29
CA PRO A 563 4.53 20.56 -20.08
C PRO A 563 4.04 19.96 -18.74
N GLU A 564 3.52 20.78 -17.82
CA GLU A 564 3.16 20.35 -16.47
C GLU A 564 1.71 19.84 -16.36
N PHE A 565 1.45 19.06 -15.32
CA PHE A 565 0.12 18.55 -14.98
C PHE A 565 -0.74 19.65 -14.36
N GLN A 566 -1.92 19.85 -14.93
CA GLN A 566 -2.94 20.80 -14.46
C GLN A 566 -4.06 20.05 -13.75
N LYS A 567 -4.60 20.62 -12.66
CA LYS A 567 -5.81 20.11 -12.00
C LYS A 567 -7.03 20.52 -12.83
N VAL A 568 -7.77 19.55 -13.35
CA VAL A 568 -8.90 19.78 -14.26
C VAL A 568 -10.15 19.12 -13.69
N SER A 569 -11.19 19.92 -13.43
CA SER A 569 -12.53 19.42 -13.13
C SER A 569 -13.17 18.81 -14.38
N LEU A 570 -13.79 17.65 -14.20
CA LEU A 570 -14.55 16.92 -15.20
C LEU A 570 -16.05 16.98 -14.85
N ASP A 571 -16.87 16.37 -15.70
CA ASP A 571 -18.30 16.18 -15.40
C ASP A 571 -18.48 15.33 -14.14
N LYS A 572 -18.93 15.97 -13.05
CA LYS A 572 -19.16 15.39 -11.73
C LYS A 572 -20.17 14.22 -11.72
N ASP A 573 -21.11 14.19 -12.65
CA ASP A 573 -22.14 13.15 -12.70
C ASP A 573 -21.58 11.91 -13.46
N LYS A 574 -20.52 12.11 -14.25
CA LYS A 574 -19.77 11.05 -14.93
C LYS A 574 -18.51 10.57 -14.17
N ARG A 575 -17.84 11.43 -13.41
CA ARG A 575 -16.55 11.14 -12.73
C ARG A 575 -16.66 11.33 -11.22
N ALA A 576 -16.05 10.41 -10.49
CA ALA A 576 -15.97 10.36 -9.04
C ALA A 576 -14.66 9.66 -8.61
N GLY A 577 -13.67 10.44 -8.15
CA GLY A 577 -12.47 9.98 -7.44
C GLY A 577 -11.66 8.83 -8.07
N VAL A 578 -10.98 8.06 -7.22
CA VAL A 578 -10.14 6.92 -7.62
C VAL A 578 -10.95 5.85 -8.38
N ILE A 579 -12.22 5.63 -8.03
CA ILE A 579 -13.03 4.56 -8.64
C ILE A 579 -13.45 4.87 -10.08
N THR A 580 -13.18 6.08 -10.58
CA THR A 580 -13.35 6.45 -12.00
C THR A 580 -12.08 7.01 -12.62
N HIS A 581 -10.98 7.09 -11.87
CA HIS A 581 -9.70 7.61 -12.39
C HIS A 581 -9.23 6.73 -13.55
N PRO A 582 -8.78 7.28 -14.69
CA PRO A 582 -8.55 6.45 -15.88
C PRO A 582 -7.47 5.38 -15.68
N TYR A 583 -6.45 5.63 -14.85
CA TYR A 583 -5.45 4.61 -14.48
C TYR A 583 -6.11 3.40 -13.80
N MET A 584 -7.04 3.64 -12.87
CA MET A 584 -7.75 2.59 -12.13
C MET A 584 -8.70 1.80 -13.03
N MET A 585 -9.41 2.49 -13.93
CA MET A 585 -10.28 1.86 -14.91
C MET A 585 -9.51 1.04 -15.95
N ALA A 586 -8.29 1.46 -16.31
CA ALA A 586 -7.38 0.69 -17.15
C ALA A 586 -6.77 -0.51 -16.40
N ASN A 587 -6.31 -0.32 -15.15
CA ASN A 587 -5.68 -1.36 -14.33
C ASN A 587 -6.65 -2.54 -14.11
N PHE A 588 -7.91 -2.26 -13.79
CA PHE A 588 -8.96 -3.27 -13.63
C PHE A 588 -9.77 -3.55 -14.91
N ALA A 589 -9.10 -3.53 -16.07
CA ALA A 589 -9.66 -3.98 -17.35
C ALA A 589 -8.77 -5.08 -17.98
N TYR A 590 -9.29 -5.73 -19.02
CA TYR A 590 -8.50 -6.59 -19.91
C TYR A 590 -7.71 -5.72 -20.92
N HIS A 591 -7.00 -6.34 -21.87
CA HIS A 591 -6.23 -5.59 -22.87
C HIS A 591 -7.13 -4.91 -23.94
N ASN A 592 -8.31 -5.49 -24.20
CA ASN A 592 -9.24 -5.11 -25.26
C ASN A 592 -10.65 -4.69 -24.76
N LEU A 593 -11.10 -5.12 -23.57
CA LEU A 593 -12.42 -4.77 -23.00
C LEU A 593 -12.37 -4.37 -21.52
N SER A 594 -13.46 -3.76 -21.00
CA SER A 594 -13.66 -3.49 -19.57
C SER A 594 -13.75 -4.79 -18.77
N SER A 595 -13.62 -4.73 -17.43
CA SER A 595 -13.89 -5.90 -16.57
C SER A 595 -14.69 -5.48 -15.33
N PRO A 596 -16.02 -5.63 -15.35
CA PRO A 596 -16.86 -5.52 -14.17
C PRO A 596 -16.38 -6.42 -13.03
N ILE A 597 -15.88 -7.62 -13.33
CA ILE A 597 -15.41 -8.58 -12.33
C ILE A 597 -14.20 -8.01 -11.58
N HIS A 598 -13.15 -7.58 -12.29
CA HIS A 598 -11.96 -7.02 -11.61
C HIS A 598 -12.26 -5.71 -10.88
N ARG A 599 -13.06 -4.81 -11.47
CA ARG A 599 -13.49 -3.56 -10.82
C ARG A 599 -14.32 -3.82 -9.56
N GLY A 600 -15.28 -4.74 -9.64
CA GLY A 600 -16.12 -5.14 -8.51
C GLY A 600 -15.33 -5.84 -7.39
N VAL A 601 -14.38 -6.71 -7.73
CA VAL A 601 -13.49 -7.37 -6.74
C VAL A 601 -12.62 -6.35 -6.01
N PHE A 602 -12.05 -5.38 -6.72
CA PHE A 602 -11.30 -4.26 -6.12
C PHE A 602 -12.15 -3.47 -5.13
N VAL A 603 -13.32 -2.97 -5.57
CA VAL A 603 -14.25 -2.21 -4.72
C VAL A 603 -14.66 -3.03 -3.48
N THR A 604 -15.00 -4.31 -3.68
CA THR A 604 -15.41 -5.21 -2.60
C THR A 604 -14.32 -5.39 -1.55
N ARG A 605 -13.09 -5.70 -1.97
CA ARG A 605 -11.98 -6.05 -1.07
C ARG A 605 -11.31 -4.85 -0.42
N ARG A 606 -11.03 -3.80 -1.20
CA ARG A 606 -10.16 -2.68 -0.77
C ARG A 606 -10.94 -1.49 -0.22
N LEU A 607 -12.12 -1.22 -0.77
CA LEU A 607 -12.93 -0.05 -0.39
C LEU A 607 -13.98 -0.41 0.66
N LEU A 608 -14.76 -1.47 0.42
CA LEU A 608 -15.78 -1.98 1.37
C LEU A 608 -15.23 -2.99 2.40
N GLY A 609 -13.94 -3.32 2.34
CA GLY A 609 -13.27 -4.24 3.28
C GLY A 609 -13.78 -5.69 3.33
N ARG A 610 -14.64 -6.10 2.39
CA ARG A 610 -15.30 -7.42 2.44
C ARG A 610 -14.36 -8.51 1.93
N THR A 611 -14.15 -9.54 2.75
CA THR A 611 -13.42 -10.74 2.34
C THR A 611 -14.22 -11.54 1.31
N LEU A 612 -13.66 -11.74 0.12
CA LEU A 612 -14.18 -12.67 -0.89
C LEU A 612 -13.39 -13.99 -0.82
N LYS A 613 -14.11 -15.11 -0.67
CA LYS A 613 -13.54 -16.47 -0.79
C LYS A 613 -12.83 -16.65 -2.15
N PRO A 614 -11.84 -17.56 -2.27
CA PRO A 614 -11.42 -18.07 -3.57
C PRO A 614 -12.64 -18.62 -4.35
N PRO A 615 -12.68 -18.48 -5.69
CA PRO A 615 -13.77 -19.05 -6.47
C PRO A 615 -13.70 -20.59 -6.43
N PRO A 616 -14.84 -21.31 -6.36
CA PRO A 616 -14.85 -22.77 -6.31
C PRO A 616 -14.38 -23.42 -7.61
N GLN A 617 -14.48 -22.69 -8.73
CA GLN A 617 -13.95 -23.07 -10.04
C GLN A 617 -13.37 -21.81 -10.70
N ALA A 618 -12.18 -21.94 -11.32
CA ALA A 618 -11.53 -20.84 -12.02
C ALA A 618 -11.83 -20.91 -13.53
N THR A 619 -12.87 -20.20 -13.97
CA THR A 619 -13.22 -20.09 -15.40
C THR A 619 -12.50 -18.91 -16.04
N GLU A 620 -11.72 -19.17 -17.09
CA GLU A 620 -11.04 -18.15 -17.89
C GLU A 620 -12.06 -17.37 -18.75
N PHE A 621 -11.98 -16.03 -18.76
CA PHE A 621 -12.86 -15.20 -19.60
C PHE A 621 -12.30 -15.12 -21.03
N LYS A 622 -13.01 -15.69 -22.00
CA LYS A 622 -12.63 -15.69 -23.42
C LYS A 622 -13.68 -14.96 -24.24
N ASP A 623 -13.31 -13.84 -24.85
CA ASP A 623 -14.28 -12.98 -25.53
C ASP A 623 -14.94 -13.65 -26.75
N GLY A 624 -14.20 -14.56 -27.41
CA GLY A 624 -14.65 -15.35 -28.57
C GLY A 624 -15.65 -16.46 -28.24
N ASP A 625 -15.84 -16.82 -26.96
CA ASP A 625 -16.81 -17.84 -26.55
C ASP A 625 -18.26 -17.27 -26.52
N PHE A 626 -18.40 -15.95 -26.67
CA PHE A 626 -19.67 -15.23 -26.61
C PHE A 626 -20.19 -14.85 -28.00
N LYS A 627 -21.52 -14.65 -28.11
CA LYS A 627 -22.14 -14.24 -29.38
C LYS A 627 -21.72 -12.81 -29.76
N PRO A 628 -21.42 -12.53 -31.04
CA PRO A 628 -21.18 -11.18 -31.53
C PRO A 628 -22.34 -10.22 -31.17
N GLY A 629 -22.01 -8.99 -30.77
CA GLY A 629 -23.00 -8.00 -30.34
C GLY A 629 -23.50 -8.12 -28.90
N MET A 630 -22.91 -9.00 -28.08
CA MET A 630 -23.06 -8.96 -26.62
C MET A 630 -22.16 -7.88 -26.00
N THR A 631 -22.73 -7.06 -25.12
CA THR A 631 -22.01 -6.15 -24.21
C THR A 631 -21.21 -6.93 -23.17
N THR A 632 -20.20 -6.29 -22.57
CA THR A 632 -19.39 -6.84 -21.49
C THR A 632 -20.28 -7.23 -20.30
N ARG A 633 -21.26 -6.41 -19.92
CA ARG A 633 -22.30 -6.75 -18.93
C ARG A 633 -23.10 -8.00 -19.29
N GLU A 634 -23.56 -8.16 -20.54
CA GLU A 634 -24.28 -9.37 -20.99
C GLU A 634 -23.38 -10.62 -20.93
N LYS A 635 -22.08 -10.50 -21.29
CA LYS A 635 -21.10 -11.60 -21.21
C LYS A 635 -20.85 -12.02 -19.75
N VAL A 636 -20.60 -11.06 -18.85
CA VAL A 636 -20.42 -11.31 -17.42
C VAL A 636 -21.68 -11.92 -16.79
N ALA A 637 -22.86 -11.39 -17.06
CA ALA A 637 -24.11 -11.93 -16.52
C ALA A 637 -24.41 -13.36 -16.99
N LEU A 638 -23.94 -13.76 -18.17
CA LEU A 638 -24.06 -15.13 -18.67
C LEU A 638 -23.09 -16.09 -17.96
N ILE A 639 -21.79 -15.75 -17.90
CA ILE A 639 -20.76 -16.64 -17.33
C ILE A 639 -20.87 -16.79 -15.81
N THR A 640 -21.35 -15.77 -15.10
CA THR A 640 -21.53 -15.84 -13.63
C THR A 640 -22.91 -16.36 -13.21
N LYS A 641 -23.77 -16.79 -14.16
CA LYS A 641 -25.12 -17.29 -13.87
C LYS A 641 -25.19 -18.51 -12.91
N PRO A 642 -24.25 -19.48 -12.90
CA PRO A 642 -24.33 -20.62 -12.00
C PRO A 642 -24.34 -20.23 -10.51
N SER A 643 -25.07 -20.97 -9.69
CA SER A 643 -25.21 -20.73 -8.23
C SER A 643 -23.86 -20.64 -7.52
N ALA A 644 -22.93 -21.56 -7.85
CA ALA A 644 -21.57 -21.56 -7.34
C ALA A 644 -20.82 -20.23 -7.58
N CYS A 645 -21.05 -19.56 -8.73
CA CYS A 645 -20.50 -18.23 -9.02
C CYS A 645 -21.23 -17.14 -8.24
N MET A 646 -22.57 -17.19 -8.19
CA MET A 646 -23.40 -16.19 -7.51
C MET A 646 -23.15 -16.11 -5.99
N SER A 647 -22.56 -17.15 -5.38
CA SER A 647 -22.03 -17.12 -4.00
C SER A 647 -21.13 -15.91 -3.67
N CYS A 648 -20.40 -15.41 -4.67
CA CYS A 648 -19.59 -14.18 -4.59
C CYS A 648 -20.08 -13.10 -5.59
N HIS A 649 -20.60 -13.49 -6.75
CA HIS A 649 -21.01 -12.54 -7.79
C HIS A 649 -22.28 -11.76 -7.48
N SER A 650 -23.08 -12.18 -6.50
CA SER A 650 -24.13 -11.36 -5.87
C SER A 650 -23.61 -10.04 -5.29
N ILE A 651 -22.34 -9.99 -4.86
CA ILE A 651 -21.69 -8.77 -4.36
C ILE A 651 -20.83 -8.11 -5.46
N ILE A 652 -20.04 -8.91 -6.18
CA ILE A 652 -19.08 -8.40 -7.18
C ILE A 652 -19.79 -7.73 -8.36
N ASN A 653 -20.83 -8.36 -8.93
CA ASN A 653 -21.43 -7.88 -10.17
C ASN A 653 -22.13 -6.52 -10.02
N PRO A 654 -22.95 -6.25 -8.97
CA PRO A 654 -23.55 -4.93 -8.77
C PRO A 654 -22.50 -3.81 -8.76
N LEU A 655 -21.45 -3.97 -7.94
CA LEU A 655 -20.36 -3.00 -7.78
C LEU A 655 -19.56 -2.81 -9.08
N GLY A 656 -19.35 -3.90 -9.84
CA GLY A 656 -18.68 -3.87 -11.13
C GLY A 656 -19.50 -3.21 -12.25
N PHE A 657 -20.81 -3.48 -12.31
CA PHE A 657 -21.69 -2.97 -13.36
C PHE A 657 -21.93 -1.46 -13.24
N SER A 658 -21.90 -0.88 -12.04
CA SER A 658 -21.92 0.58 -11.86
C SER A 658 -20.74 1.33 -12.49
N LEU A 659 -19.71 0.61 -12.95
CA LEU A 659 -18.51 1.15 -13.58
C LEU A 659 -18.40 0.79 -15.09
N GLU A 660 -19.47 0.29 -15.73
CA GLU A 660 -19.45 -0.11 -17.15
C GLU A 660 -19.45 1.04 -18.16
N HIS A 661 -19.80 2.25 -17.72
CA HIS A 661 -19.61 3.47 -18.50
C HIS A 661 -18.13 3.80 -18.81
N PHE A 662 -17.17 3.03 -18.29
CA PHE A 662 -15.75 3.17 -18.62
C PHE A 662 -15.23 2.02 -19.50
N ASP A 663 -14.57 2.36 -20.60
CA ASP A 663 -13.91 1.41 -21.49
C ASP A 663 -12.63 0.78 -20.89
N ALA A 664 -11.85 0.07 -21.70
CA ALA A 664 -10.63 -0.60 -21.27
C ALA A 664 -9.47 0.35 -20.89
N ILE A 665 -9.57 1.65 -21.20
CA ILE A 665 -8.57 2.68 -20.90
C ILE A 665 -9.13 3.84 -20.05
N GLY A 666 -10.36 3.69 -19.53
CA GLY A 666 -10.99 4.66 -18.64
C GLY A 666 -11.59 5.88 -19.33
N ARG A 667 -11.88 5.85 -20.64
CA ARG A 667 -12.76 6.84 -21.27
C ARG A 667 -14.21 6.59 -20.86
N TYR A 668 -14.98 7.66 -20.72
CA TYR A 668 -16.42 7.55 -20.52
C TYR A 668 -17.12 7.23 -21.86
N ARG A 669 -18.12 6.36 -21.84
CA ARG A 669 -18.92 5.92 -22.99
C ARG A 669 -20.39 5.75 -22.60
N GLU A 670 -21.29 6.12 -23.51
CA GLU A 670 -22.74 5.93 -23.34
C GLU A 670 -23.25 4.66 -24.04
N GLN A 671 -22.47 4.12 -24.97
CA GLN A 671 -22.79 2.91 -25.73
C GLN A 671 -21.62 1.93 -25.78
N GLU A 672 -21.94 0.65 -25.88
CA GLU A 672 -21.02 -0.45 -26.21
C GLU A 672 -21.71 -1.33 -27.26
N VAL A 673 -20.98 -1.79 -28.29
CA VAL A 673 -21.53 -2.61 -29.41
C VAL A 673 -22.86 -2.09 -30.02
N LYS A 674 -23.03 -0.76 -30.09
CA LYS A 674 -24.24 -0.03 -30.53
C LYS A 674 -25.49 -0.21 -29.65
N LYS A 675 -25.34 -0.74 -28.42
CA LYS A 675 -26.36 -0.76 -27.37
C LYS A 675 -26.05 0.34 -26.35
N ALA A 676 -27.09 0.94 -25.76
CA ALA A 676 -26.91 1.83 -24.61
C ALA A 676 -26.37 1.05 -23.39
N ILE A 677 -25.45 1.65 -22.65
CA ILE A 677 -24.88 1.03 -21.45
C ILE A 677 -25.87 1.12 -20.29
N ASN A 678 -26.14 -0.02 -19.66
CA ASN A 678 -26.84 -0.11 -18.40
C ASN A 678 -25.81 -0.23 -17.27
N ALA A 679 -25.65 0.83 -16.47
CA ALA A 679 -24.83 0.83 -15.25
C ALA A 679 -25.66 0.69 -13.96
N SER A 680 -27.00 0.55 -14.07
CA SER A 680 -27.86 0.40 -12.90
C SER A 680 -27.71 -0.97 -12.24
N ALA A 681 -27.64 -0.98 -10.92
CA ALA A 681 -27.38 -2.16 -10.11
C ALA A 681 -28.06 -2.07 -8.75
N GLU A 682 -28.30 -3.21 -8.13
CA GLU A 682 -28.86 -3.32 -6.77
C GLU A 682 -27.96 -4.24 -5.95
N LEU A 683 -27.65 -3.83 -4.72
CA LEU A 683 -26.81 -4.58 -3.77
C LEU A 683 -27.53 -4.68 -2.43
N THR A 684 -27.82 -5.90 -2.01
CA THR A 684 -28.30 -6.15 -0.65
C THR A 684 -27.17 -5.99 0.36
N SER A 685 -27.42 -5.23 1.43
CA SER A 685 -26.50 -5.00 2.53
C SER A 685 -26.48 -6.18 3.52
N VAL A 686 -25.54 -6.13 4.47
CA VAL A 686 -25.48 -7.06 5.61
C VAL A 686 -26.62 -6.80 6.63
N SER A 687 -27.36 -5.69 6.51
CA SER A 687 -28.61 -5.43 7.23
C SER A 687 -29.88 -5.92 6.49
N GLY A 688 -29.74 -6.43 5.26
CA GLY A 688 -30.88 -6.82 4.41
C GLY A 688 -31.51 -5.67 3.61
N GLU A 689 -30.88 -4.50 3.59
CA GLU A 689 -31.32 -3.30 2.89
C GLU A 689 -30.80 -3.29 1.44
N THR A 690 -31.67 -3.06 0.46
CA THR A 690 -31.28 -3.00 -0.96
C THR A 690 -30.83 -1.60 -1.36
N VAL A 691 -29.52 -1.40 -1.43
CA VAL A 691 -28.93 -0.16 -1.98
C VAL A 691 -29.01 -0.22 -3.51
N LYS A 692 -29.45 0.88 -4.14
CA LYS A 692 -29.52 1.01 -5.60
C LYS A 692 -28.47 1.98 -6.11
N PHE A 693 -27.85 1.65 -7.23
CA PHE A 693 -26.88 2.49 -7.94
C PHE A 693 -27.33 2.68 -9.38
N ASN A 694 -27.14 3.87 -9.95
CA ASN A 694 -27.38 4.19 -11.36
C ASN A 694 -26.09 4.50 -12.12
N GLY A 695 -24.94 4.30 -11.47
CA GLY A 695 -23.62 4.53 -12.04
C GLY A 695 -22.56 4.79 -10.98
N ALA A 696 -21.40 5.27 -11.43
CA ALA A 696 -20.22 5.41 -10.59
C ALA A 696 -20.37 6.45 -9.46
N ARG A 697 -21.16 7.51 -9.67
CA ARG A 697 -21.38 8.57 -8.68
C ARG A 697 -22.20 8.07 -7.48
N ASP A 698 -23.23 7.25 -7.70
CA ASP A 698 -24.02 6.64 -6.62
C ASP A 698 -23.15 5.68 -5.81
N LEU A 699 -22.37 4.82 -6.49
CA LEU A 699 -21.42 3.91 -5.86
C LEU A 699 -20.37 4.65 -5.02
N ALA A 700 -19.78 5.73 -5.56
CA ALA A 700 -18.83 6.56 -4.82
C ALA A 700 -19.47 7.20 -3.58
N THR A 701 -20.72 7.65 -3.67
CA THR A 701 -21.47 8.27 -2.57
C THR A 701 -21.80 7.26 -1.47
N HIS A 702 -22.13 6.02 -1.83
CA HIS A 702 -22.27 4.93 -0.86
C HIS A 702 -20.95 4.62 -0.14
N ILE A 703 -19.84 4.44 -0.87
CA ILE A 703 -18.53 4.14 -0.25
C ILE A 703 -18.05 5.31 0.63
N ALA A 704 -18.32 6.56 0.24
CA ALA A 704 -17.94 7.76 0.98
C ALA A 704 -18.85 8.09 2.20
N THR A 705 -19.86 7.25 2.48
CA THR A 705 -20.74 7.39 3.64
C THR A 705 -20.95 6.09 4.43
N ASP A 706 -20.53 4.94 3.89
CA ASP A 706 -20.59 3.64 4.56
C ASP A 706 -19.53 3.53 5.68
N HIS A 707 -20.01 3.42 6.91
CA HIS A 707 -19.19 3.20 8.10
C HIS A 707 -18.29 1.95 7.99
N HIS A 708 -18.72 0.90 7.28
CA HIS A 708 -17.86 -0.27 7.07
C HIS A 708 -16.69 0.02 6.11
N ALA A 709 -16.88 0.86 5.08
CA ALA A 709 -15.81 1.37 4.24
C ALA A 709 -14.82 2.26 5.01
N HIS A 710 -15.33 3.11 5.92
CA HIS A 710 -14.48 3.91 6.82
C HIS A 710 -13.62 2.99 7.71
N ALA A 711 -14.23 2.00 8.35
CA ALA A 711 -13.54 1.02 9.18
C ALA A 711 -12.52 0.18 8.37
N ALA A 712 -12.84 -0.17 7.13
CA ALA A 712 -11.93 -0.88 6.23
C ALA A 712 -10.70 -0.05 5.83
N PHE A 713 -10.85 1.26 5.67
CA PHE A 713 -9.74 2.18 5.44
C PHE A 713 -8.88 2.36 6.70
N VAL A 714 -9.53 2.53 7.87
CA VAL A 714 -8.88 2.58 9.19
C VAL A 714 -8.02 1.33 9.44
N ASP A 715 -8.57 0.14 9.20
CA ASP A 715 -7.84 -1.14 9.34
C ASP A 715 -6.61 -1.17 8.44
N GLN A 716 -6.76 -0.93 7.14
CA GLN A 716 -5.66 -1.04 6.17
C GLN A 716 -4.56 0.01 6.45
N LEU A 717 -4.94 1.23 6.84
CA LEU A 717 -3.97 2.27 7.22
C LEU A 717 -3.28 1.95 8.56
N PHE A 718 -4.00 1.43 9.56
CA PHE A 718 -3.41 0.97 10.82
C PHE A 718 -2.38 -0.13 10.55
N HIS A 719 -2.77 -1.15 9.79
CA HIS A 719 -1.90 -2.28 9.45
C HIS A 719 -0.63 -1.84 8.71
N GLN A 720 -0.73 -0.95 7.72
CA GLN A 720 0.44 -0.48 6.96
C GLN A 720 1.32 0.53 7.73
N ALA A 721 0.72 1.33 8.63
CA ALA A 721 1.48 2.20 9.51
C ALA A 721 2.25 1.40 10.57
N VAL A 722 1.52 0.59 11.36
CA VAL A 722 1.98 -0.04 12.61
C VAL A 722 2.63 -1.42 12.37
N LYS A 723 2.37 -2.06 11.23
CA LYS A 723 2.89 -3.39 10.86
C LYS A 723 2.44 -4.54 11.79
N GLN A 724 1.35 -4.33 12.51
CA GLN A 724 0.76 -5.24 13.49
C GLN A 724 -0.78 -5.22 13.37
N PRO A 725 -1.49 -6.34 13.67
CA PRO A 725 -2.94 -6.42 13.52
C PRO A 725 -3.69 -5.50 14.51
N ILE A 726 -4.67 -4.73 14.04
CA ILE A 726 -5.38 -3.71 14.85
C ILE A 726 -6.02 -4.29 16.12
N ASN A 727 -6.62 -5.47 16.03
CA ASN A 727 -7.24 -6.16 17.18
C ASN A 727 -6.26 -6.46 18.34
N ALA A 728 -4.95 -6.56 18.08
CA ALA A 728 -3.95 -6.77 19.13
C ALA A 728 -3.80 -5.57 20.08
N TYR A 729 -4.27 -4.39 19.67
CA TYR A 729 -4.23 -3.16 20.47
C TYR A 729 -5.48 -3.00 21.35
N GLY A 730 -6.51 -3.82 21.12
CA GLY A 730 -7.77 -3.84 21.86
C GLY A 730 -8.98 -4.04 20.95
N LYS A 731 -9.98 -4.76 21.46
CA LYS A 731 -11.18 -5.18 20.71
C LYS A 731 -11.95 -4.00 20.07
N ASN A 732 -11.96 -2.85 20.75
CA ASN A 732 -12.71 -1.67 20.37
C ASN A 732 -11.89 -0.69 19.50
N ILE A 733 -10.59 -0.92 19.29
CA ILE A 733 -9.68 0.08 18.67
C ILE A 733 -10.11 0.45 17.24
N ARG A 734 -10.63 -0.51 16.45
CA ARG A 734 -11.23 -0.24 15.13
C ARG A 734 -12.37 0.77 15.24
N GLU A 735 -13.31 0.53 16.15
CA GLU A 735 -14.49 1.38 16.36
C GLU A 735 -14.09 2.77 16.86
N GLU A 736 -13.21 2.82 17.87
CA GLU A 736 -12.71 4.09 18.42
C GLU A 736 -12.00 4.94 17.38
N LEU A 737 -11.19 4.33 16.49
CA LEU A 737 -10.51 5.04 15.42
C LEU A 737 -11.45 5.46 14.29
N THR A 738 -12.45 4.63 13.95
CA THR A 738 -13.46 4.96 12.92
C THR A 738 -14.36 6.10 13.39
N THR A 739 -14.92 5.99 14.59
CA THR A 739 -15.68 7.06 15.25
C THR A 739 -14.87 8.38 15.36
N LYS A 740 -13.55 8.32 15.59
CA LYS A 740 -12.68 9.53 15.61
C LYS A 740 -12.46 10.11 14.22
N PHE A 741 -12.26 9.27 13.20
CA PHE A 741 -12.05 9.66 11.81
C PHE A 741 -13.26 10.42 11.26
N GLU A 742 -14.45 9.86 11.45
CA GLU A 742 -15.74 10.49 11.10
C GLU A 742 -15.91 11.84 11.83
N LYS A 743 -15.60 11.89 13.14
CA LYS A 743 -15.64 13.13 13.95
C LYS A 743 -14.56 14.16 13.59
N SER A 744 -13.52 13.78 12.87
CA SER A 744 -12.49 14.69 12.34
C SER A 744 -12.81 15.24 10.94
N ASP A 745 -14.06 15.09 10.49
CA ASP A 745 -14.49 15.30 9.10
C ASP A 745 -13.60 14.55 8.10
N TYR A 746 -13.37 13.26 8.39
CA TYR A 746 -12.69 12.30 7.51
C TYR A 746 -11.23 12.67 7.16
N ASN A 747 -10.58 13.46 8.01
CA ASN A 747 -9.21 13.93 7.86
C ASN A 747 -8.18 12.78 8.00
N ILE A 748 -7.51 12.40 6.90
CA ILE A 748 -6.55 11.29 6.83
C ILE A 748 -5.31 11.55 7.69
N GLN A 749 -4.79 12.78 7.70
CA GLN A 749 -3.65 13.16 8.54
C GLN A 749 -3.96 12.99 10.03
N GLN A 750 -5.16 13.39 10.48
CA GLN A 750 -5.60 13.25 11.88
C GLN A 750 -5.89 11.79 12.25
N LEU A 751 -6.45 10.98 11.35
CA LEU A 751 -6.57 9.54 11.56
C LEU A 751 -5.19 8.91 11.77
N LEU A 752 -4.19 9.25 10.96
CA LEU A 752 -2.83 8.74 11.14
C LEU A 752 -2.21 9.21 12.47
N ILE A 753 -2.50 10.42 12.94
CA ILE A 753 -2.14 10.87 14.30
C ILE A 753 -2.82 10.03 15.39
N GLU A 754 -4.11 9.70 15.25
CA GLU A 754 -4.83 8.86 16.23
C GLU A 754 -4.34 7.40 16.23
N ILE A 755 -4.06 6.82 15.06
CA ILE A 755 -3.40 5.52 14.90
C ILE A 755 -2.06 5.53 15.65
N MET A 756 -1.24 6.55 15.45
CA MET A 756 0.06 6.65 16.12
C MET A 756 -0.04 6.88 17.63
N LYS A 757 -1.09 7.58 18.11
CA LYS A 757 -1.35 7.70 19.56
C LYS A 757 -1.69 6.35 20.18
N VAL A 758 -2.53 5.54 19.54
CA VAL A 758 -2.86 4.17 20.00
C VAL A 758 -1.61 3.30 19.97
N ALA A 759 -0.94 3.21 18.82
CA ALA A 759 0.19 2.32 18.63
C ALA A 759 1.38 2.65 19.55
N ALA A 760 1.72 3.94 19.69
CA ALA A 760 2.88 4.34 20.48
C ALA A 760 2.66 4.16 21.99
N LEU A 761 1.47 4.48 22.53
CA LEU A 761 1.13 4.35 23.96
C LEU A 761 0.78 2.93 24.41
N HIS A 762 0.57 1.99 23.49
CA HIS A 762 0.16 0.63 23.84
C HIS A 762 1.18 -0.08 24.72
N GLN A 763 0.77 -0.45 25.94
CA GLN A 763 1.52 -1.38 26.77
C GLN A 763 1.06 -2.81 26.39
N PRO A 764 1.97 -3.70 25.97
CA PRO A 764 1.60 -5.10 25.73
C PRO A 764 1.14 -5.72 27.06
N HIS A 765 -0.01 -6.39 27.03
CA HIS A 765 -0.46 -7.18 28.17
C HIS A 765 0.46 -8.39 28.37
N SER A 766 0.87 -8.62 29.62
CA SER A 766 1.72 -9.73 30.08
C SER A 766 1.03 -11.09 30.00
#